data_AF-A0A537VA31-F1
#
_entry.id   AF-A0A537VA31-F1
#
_cell.length_a   1.000
_cell.length_b   1.000
_cell.length_c   1.000
_cell.angle_alpha   90.00
_cell.angle_beta   90.00
_cell.angle_gamma   90.00
#
_symmetry.space_group_name_H-M   'P 1'
#
loop_
_entity.id
_entity.type
_entity.pdbx_description
1 polymer ?
#
loop_
_entity_poly.entity_id
_entity_poly.type
_entity_poly.pdbx_seq_one_letter_code
_entity_poly.pdbx_strand_id
1 'polypeptide(L)'
;MRIAFVSTYPPRRCGIATFTSDLIHAIRQADPSTRARIAAIDERNSVRAYGSEVRWRIRQGSPMPYRAAARAIDRSNADVVCVQHEFGLYGLWKGGGWVGDHWIEGTYEDHLTPFLDELEKPALVTLHTVLPEPSPAVREAVRSIADAAHGLTVMAETAVDILRDVYGIAERPTVIPHGMPHIEPIGRRRLKAKLGLDHRQIVSTFGLVGPGKGLEYVIEAMPAVVARHPDALYLIAGQTHPELLKQRGEEYRNRLTALVEELGLTDNVVFVNQYLEQRDIIDYLLATDVYVTPYLDPNQITSGTLSYALGAGKAVVSTPYLHAKEALAEERGLLVDFQAADQIADAVNTILDDPKLKARLEKSAYRYANEATWPKTGARFLDVMRELVAEHPPVQKERRREKPLTVAHRLRGNPLIQPADVEPQPGFEVISTINPGVATVGDETVLLVRVTERPKPEPGADARMVDLSGPEPRLVPLPGGLRPEQLIGMAFFDHQQEPPKIVIGYVPRDLPGLDLSDPRTIRYRNTAGGFTQGQTEFTDYLSHISHLRVARSSDGNHFTIDPEPTIVSATPLEEYGVEDPRITRLGDVFHITYVAVSRLGITTARLTTTDFRSFERHGTMLEPDQKDVVLFPEQFEGRYLALTRPMPGSFGRVLGLWLSESDDLVHWGNPRPIAQPRTGTWDEMRIGASLVPIRIDGGWLEIYHGADRDNRYGVGALLLDAGDPTKVLARTDRPLLAPEAEYEVDGFLRDVVFPSGHVDLGDGDIRVFYGAADTSVCAADMAIDDVLSALDPV
;
A
#
# COMPACT_ATOMS: atom_id res chain seq x y z
N MET A 1 -2.00 15.57 -10.00
CA MET A 1 -2.21 14.36 -10.82
C MET A 1 -1.82 13.11 -10.02
N ARG A 2 -2.46 11.96 -10.26
CA ARG A 2 -2.23 10.69 -9.57
C ARG A 2 -1.76 9.66 -10.60
N ILE A 3 -0.56 9.12 -10.41
CA ILE A 3 0.12 8.28 -11.42
C ILE A 3 0.37 6.89 -10.84
N ALA A 4 0.02 5.85 -11.58
CA ALA A 4 0.43 4.48 -11.30
C ALA A 4 1.63 4.11 -12.20
N PHE A 5 2.80 3.88 -11.61
CA PHE A 5 3.98 3.40 -12.32
C PHE A 5 3.98 1.88 -12.37
N VAL A 6 4.15 1.29 -13.55
CA VAL A 6 4.30 -0.16 -13.72
C VAL A 6 5.72 -0.41 -14.19
N SER A 7 6.54 -0.98 -13.30
CA SER A 7 7.99 -1.05 -13.48
C SER A 7 8.64 -1.91 -12.39
N THR A 8 9.95 -2.13 -12.49
CA THR A 8 10.77 -2.44 -11.31
C THR A 8 11.00 -1.21 -10.44
N TYR A 9 11.28 -1.41 -9.14
CA TYR A 9 11.51 -0.33 -8.19
C TYR A 9 12.51 -0.74 -7.09
N PRO A 10 13.25 0.20 -6.45
CA PRO A 10 14.10 -0.10 -5.30
C PRO A 10 13.31 -0.82 -4.18
N PRO A 11 13.85 -1.86 -3.52
CA PRO A 11 15.27 -2.19 -3.43
C PRO A 11 15.81 -3.11 -4.54
N ARG A 12 15.05 -3.37 -5.62
CA ARG A 12 15.61 -4.08 -6.78
C ARG A 12 16.70 -3.23 -7.43
N ARG A 13 17.94 -3.73 -7.42
CA ARG A 13 19.12 -3.04 -7.98
C ARG A 13 19.22 -3.32 -9.48
N CYS A 14 18.54 -2.52 -10.30
CA CYS A 14 18.64 -2.56 -11.76
C CYS A 14 18.39 -1.17 -12.37
N GLY A 15 18.81 -0.96 -13.62
CA GLY A 15 18.73 0.35 -14.28
C GLY A 15 17.31 0.92 -14.36
N ILE A 16 16.32 0.07 -14.69
CA ILE A 16 14.92 0.49 -14.80
C ILE A 16 14.34 0.91 -13.43
N ALA A 17 14.74 0.24 -12.34
CA ALA A 17 14.33 0.62 -10.99
C ALA A 17 14.88 2.00 -10.60
N THR A 18 16.16 2.26 -10.89
CA THR A 18 16.78 3.57 -10.68
C THR A 18 16.10 4.65 -11.53
N PHE A 19 15.91 4.38 -12.82
CA PHE A 19 15.21 5.29 -13.74
C PHE A 19 13.82 5.67 -13.22
N THR A 20 13.03 4.68 -12.80
CA THR A 20 11.67 4.89 -12.29
C THR A 20 11.67 5.74 -11.01
N SER A 21 12.61 5.47 -10.11
CA SER A 21 12.78 6.25 -8.88
C SER A 21 13.16 7.70 -9.17
N ASP A 22 14.14 7.93 -10.03
CA ASP A 22 14.60 9.26 -10.40
C ASP A 22 13.51 10.05 -11.15
N LEU A 23 12.77 9.38 -12.06
CA LEU A 23 11.63 9.97 -12.76
C LEU A 23 10.51 10.38 -11.80
N ILE A 24 10.15 9.53 -10.84
CA ILE A 24 9.15 9.87 -9.82
C ILE A 24 9.60 11.08 -9.00
N HIS A 25 10.87 11.14 -8.63
CA HIS A 25 11.42 12.29 -7.91
C HIS A 25 11.36 13.56 -8.75
N ALA A 26 11.78 13.49 -10.02
CA ALA A 26 11.74 14.61 -10.96
C ALA A 26 10.32 15.13 -11.21
N ILE A 27 9.35 14.24 -11.38
CA ILE A 27 7.93 14.61 -11.55
C ILE A 27 7.41 15.34 -10.30
N ARG A 28 7.75 14.85 -9.09
CA ARG A 28 7.36 15.51 -7.84
C ARG A 28 8.05 16.86 -7.63
N GLN A 29 9.26 17.03 -8.14
CA GLN A 29 9.92 18.35 -8.16
C GLN A 29 9.20 19.32 -9.12
N ALA A 30 8.76 18.85 -10.29
CA ALA A 30 8.02 19.66 -11.24
C ALA A 30 6.61 20.03 -10.74
N ASP A 31 5.93 19.11 -10.06
CA ASP A 31 4.63 19.34 -9.42
C ASP A 31 4.50 18.57 -8.09
N PRO A 32 4.70 19.24 -6.94
CA PRO A 32 4.61 18.64 -5.60
C PRO A 32 3.21 18.09 -5.23
N SER A 33 2.15 18.52 -5.95
CA SER A 33 0.81 17.97 -5.75
C SER A 33 0.67 16.55 -6.32
N THR A 34 1.60 16.13 -7.17
CA THR A 34 1.56 14.82 -7.81
C THR A 34 1.70 13.70 -6.78
N ARG A 35 0.91 12.64 -6.95
CA ARG A 35 0.98 11.42 -6.15
C ARG A 35 1.36 10.27 -7.08
N ALA A 36 2.38 9.52 -6.70
CA ALA A 36 2.87 8.37 -7.46
C ALA A 36 2.77 7.11 -6.60
N ARG A 37 2.18 6.05 -7.15
CA ARG A 37 2.16 4.69 -6.58
C ARG A 37 2.78 3.72 -7.58
N ILE A 38 3.38 2.65 -7.06
CA ILE A 38 4.12 1.70 -7.88
C ILE A 38 3.41 0.34 -7.88
N ALA A 39 3.26 -0.24 -9.07
CA ALA A 39 3.04 -1.65 -9.32
C ALA A 39 4.41 -2.29 -9.65
N ALA A 40 5.05 -2.85 -8.63
CA ALA A 40 6.42 -3.33 -8.70
C ALA A 40 6.48 -4.72 -9.36
N ILE A 41 7.34 -4.88 -10.37
CA ILE A 41 7.57 -6.16 -11.05
C ILE A 41 8.69 -6.94 -10.36
N ASP A 42 8.32 -8.08 -9.79
CA ASP A 42 9.19 -8.99 -9.05
C ASP A 42 9.47 -10.29 -9.84
N GLU A 43 10.68 -10.81 -9.67
CA GLU A 43 11.06 -12.14 -10.15
C GLU A 43 10.22 -13.20 -9.44
N ARG A 44 9.97 -14.35 -10.09
CA ARG A 44 9.05 -15.40 -9.58
C ARG A 44 9.27 -15.76 -8.11
N ASN A 45 10.52 -15.79 -7.63
CA ASN A 45 10.86 -16.25 -6.28
C ASN A 45 11.49 -15.16 -5.42
N SER A 46 11.38 -13.88 -5.81
CA SER A 46 11.92 -12.78 -5.00
C SER A 46 10.85 -12.20 -4.08
N VAL A 47 11.16 -12.10 -2.79
CA VAL A 47 10.38 -11.31 -1.82
C VAL A 47 11.22 -10.08 -1.47
N ARG A 48 10.68 -8.89 -1.73
CA ARG A 48 11.36 -7.62 -1.45
C ARG A 48 10.59 -6.82 -0.40
N ALA A 49 11.36 -6.19 0.49
CA ALA A 49 10.84 -5.26 1.48
C ALA A 49 10.67 -3.87 0.85
N TYR A 50 9.51 -3.65 0.25
CA TYR A 50 9.14 -2.35 -0.30
C TYR A 50 8.52 -1.44 0.76
N GLY A 51 8.69 -0.11 0.59
CA GLY A 51 7.96 0.89 1.36
C GLY A 51 6.50 1.05 0.90
N SER A 52 5.77 1.95 1.57
CA SER A 52 4.34 2.20 1.32
C SER A 52 4.02 2.73 -0.08
N GLU A 53 5.03 3.23 -0.80
CA GLU A 53 4.93 3.71 -2.18
C GLU A 53 4.58 2.59 -3.18
N VAL A 54 4.99 1.35 -2.90
CA VAL A 54 4.61 0.18 -3.69
C VAL A 54 3.27 -0.35 -3.22
N ARG A 55 2.25 -0.19 -4.06
CA ARG A 55 0.86 -0.60 -3.76
C ARG A 55 0.51 -1.95 -4.36
N TRP A 56 1.08 -2.29 -5.51
CA TRP A 56 0.83 -3.55 -6.19
C TRP A 56 2.14 -4.27 -6.46
N ARG A 57 2.10 -5.59 -6.50
CA ARG A 57 3.24 -6.44 -6.86
C ARG A 57 2.82 -7.36 -7.98
N ILE A 58 3.57 -7.31 -9.08
CA ILE A 58 3.36 -8.12 -10.27
C ILE A 58 4.43 -9.20 -10.28
N ARG A 59 3.99 -10.46 -10.21
CA ARG A 59 4.90 -11.60 -10.29
C ARG A 59 5.15 -11.94 -11.75
N GLN A 60 6.42 -11.98 -12.17
CA GLN A 60 6.79 -12.37 -13.52
C GLN A 60 6.43 -13.82 -13.85
N GLY A 61 6.33 -14.10 -15.15
CA GLY A 61 6.34 -15.45 -15.70
C GLY A 61 4.98 -16.02 -16.08
N SER A 62 3.93 -15.21 -16.11
CA SER A 62 2.66 -15.50 -16.79
C SER A 62 1.91 -14.17 -16.99
N PRO A 63 0.98 -14.07 -17.95
CA PRO A 63 0.20 -12.85 -18.16
C PRO A 63 -0.83 -12.55 -17.04
N MET A 64 -1.21 -13.56 -16.23
CA MET A 64 -2.29 -13.41 -15.23
C MET A 64 -2.02 -12.35 -14.13
N PRO A 65 -0.84 -12.30 -13.48
CA PRO A 65 -0.50 -11.25 -12.52
C PRO A 65 -0.53 -9.84 -13.12
N TYR A 66 -0.23 -9.69 -14.41
CA TYR A 66 -0.29 -8.41 -15.09
C TYR A 66 -1.75 -7.97 -15.28
N ARG A 67 -2.61 -8.84 -15.82
CA ARG A 67 -4.07 -8.56 -15.90
C ARG A 67 -4.68 -8.22 -14.55
N ALA A 68 -4.31 -8.95 -13.50
CA ALA A 68 -4.78 -8.67 -12.14
C ALA A 68 -4.34 -7.28 -11.65
N ALA A 69 -3.11 -6.85 -11.98
CA ALA A 69 -2.62 -5.53 -11.64
C ALA A 69 -3.33 -4.42 -12.42
N ALA A 70 -3.61 -4.61 -13.72
CA ALA A 70 -4.40 -3.67 -14.52
C ALA A 70 -5.76 -3.41 -13.87
N ARG A 71 -6.53 -4.46 -13.57
CA ARG A 71 -7.81 -4.36 -12.86
C ARG A 71 -7.70 -3.65 -11.50
N ALA A 72 -6.63 -3.93 -10.75
CA ALA A 72 -6.40 -3.31 -9.45
C ALA A 72 -6.02 -1.82 -9.56
N ILE A 73 -5.31 -1.42 -10.62
CA ILE A 73 -4.99 -0.03 -10.95
C ILE A 73 -6.24 0.71 -11.41
N ASP A 74 -7.10 0.09 -12.20
CA ASP A 74 -8.38 0.67 -12.64
C ASP A 74 -9.31 0.97 -11.45
N ARG A 75 -9.37 0.07 -10.47
CA ARG A 75 -10.11 0.27 -9.20
C ARG A 75 -9.49 1.31 -8.26
N SER A 76 -8.32 1.84 -8.59
CA SER A 76 -7.63 2.85 -7.79
C SER A 76 -8.01 4.27 -8.22
N ASN A 77 -7.51 5.27 -7.49
CA ASN A 77 -7.68 6.67 -7.86
C ASN A 77 -6.59 7.19 -8.81
N ALA A 78 -5.77 6.33 -9.44
CA ALA A 78 -4.82 6.77 -10.46
C ALA A 78 -5.56 7.40 -11.65
N ASP A 79 -5.04 8.52 -12.17
CA ASP A 79 -5.55 9.22 -13.35
C ASP A 79 -4.93 8.64 -14.64
N VAL A 80 -3.68 8.16 -14.55
CA VAL A 80 -2.87 7.68 -15.69
C VAL A 80 -1.90 6.58 -15.24
N VAL A 81 -1.57 5.68 -16.17
CA VAL A 81 -0.58 4.61 -15.97
C VAL A 81 0.70 4.93 -16.75
N CYS A 82 1.85 4.88 -16.09
CA CYS A 82 3.16 5.07 -16.71
C CYS A 82 3.95 3.77 -16.67
N VAL A 83 4.10 3.11 -17.81
CA VAL A 83 4.75 1.82 -17.96
C VAL A 83 6.20 2.02 -18.39
N GLN A 84 7.14 1.37 -17.70
CA GLN A 84 8.56 1.36 -18.08
C GLN A 84 8.88 -0.01 -18.70
N HIS A 85 8.80 -0.09 -20.03
CA HIS A 85 8.92 -1.35 -20.76
C HIS A 85 10.37 -1.73 -21.02
N GLU A 86 10.69 -2.98 -20.69
CA GLU A 86 11.93 -3.68 -21.02
C GLU A 86 11.59 -5.17 -21.21
N PHE A 87 12.20 -5.86 -22.19
CA PHE A 87 11.75 -7.21 -22.58
C PHE A 87 11.82 -8.20 -21.43
N GLY A 88 12.85 -8.12 -20.59
CA GLY A 88 13.02 -8.95 -19.40
C GLY A 88 12.02 -8.67 -18.26
N LEU A 89 11.19 -7.63 -18.39
CA LEU A 89 10.19 -7.25 -17.40
C LEU A 89 8.78 -7.71 -17.74
N TYR A 90 8.44 -7.78 -19.02
CA TYR A 90 7.09 -8.01 -19.51
C TYR A 90 6.98 -9.23 -20.41
N GLY A 91 7.92 -10.17 -20.35
CA GLY A 91 7.77 -11.39 -21.11
C GLY A 91 8.72 -12.50 -20.71
N LEU A 92 8.56 -13.63 -21.38
CA LEU A 92 9.39 -14.81 -21.21
C LEU A 92 10.03 -15.19 -22.54
N TRP A 93 11.35 -15.36 -22.51
CA TRP A 93 12.09 -15.97 -23.61
C TRP A 93 11.97 -17.50 -23.52
N LYS A 94 11.33 -18.13 -24.49
CA LYS A 94 11.22 -19.59 -24.62
C LYS A 94 12.25 -20.10 -25.63
N GLY A 95 13.13 -21.00 -25.19
CA GLY A 95 14.15 -21.60 -26.06
C GLY A 95 15.34 -20.71 -26.39
N GLY A 96 15.48 -19.56 -25.70
CA GLY A 96 16.66 -18.69 -25.76
C GLY A 96 17.61 -18.95 -24.58
N GLY A 97 18.89 -18.66 -24.75
CA GLY A 97 19.92 -18.95 -23.75
C GLY A 97 21.30 -18.45 -24.15
N TRP A 98 22.21 -18.35 -23.19
CA TRP A 98 23.61 -18.05 -23.47
C TRP A 98 24.31 -19.27 -24.09
N VAL A 99 24.96 -19.07 -25.24
CA VAL A 99 25.87 -20.02 -25.87
C VAL A 99 27.22 -19.34 -26.06
N GLY A 100 28.24 -19.79 -25.31
CA GLY A 100 29.50 -19.04 -25.20
C GLY A 100 29.28 -17.68 -24.53
N ASP A 101 29.79 -16.62 -25.17
CA ASP A 101 29.64 -15.21 -24.73
C ASP A 101 28.56 -14.46 -25.54
N HIS A 102 27.62 -15.19 -26.15
CA HIS A 102 26.50 -14.63 -26.90
C HIS A 102 25.15 -15.17 -26.40
N TRP A 103 24.14 -14.30 -26.35
CA TRP A 103 22.77 -14.68 -26.09
C TRP A 103 22.11 -15.12 -27.39
N ILE A 104 21.53 -16.34 -27.42
CA ILE A 104 20.69 -16.80 -28.52
C ILE A 104 19.23 -16.50 -28.17
N GLU A 105 18.58 -15.77 -29.05
CA GLU A 105 17.19 -15.34 -28.89
C GLU A 105 16.22 -16.52 -29.07
N GLY A 106 15.27 -16.65 -28.14
CA GLY A 106 14.17 -17.61 -28.21
C GLY A 106 12.88 -16.97 -28.72
N THR A 107 11.75 -17.69 -28.65
CA THR A 107 10.43 -17.07 -28.86
C THR A 107 10.08 -16.18 -27.69
N TYR A 108 9.74 -14.90 -27.94
CA TYR A 108 9.29 -13.97 -26.92
C TYR A 108 7.78 -14.11 -26.67
N GLU A 109 7.40 -14.39 -25.43
CA GLU A 109 6.01 -14.35 -24.98
C GLU A 109 5.74 -13.03 -24.26
N ASP A 110 4.92 -12.17 -24.85
CA ASP A 110 4.57 -10.85 -24.31
C ASP A 110 3.46 -10.92 -23.25
N HIS A 111 3.67 -10.22 -22.14
CA HIS A 111 2.75 -10.05 -21.01
C HIS A 111 2.34 -8.58 -20.81
N LEU A 112 2.91 -7.62 -21.54
CA LEU A 112 2.47 -6.22 -21.51
C LEU A 112 1.20 -5.98 -22.33
N THR A 113 1.07 -6.53 -23.54
CA THR A 113 -0.20 -6.38 -24.29
C THR A 113 -1.40 -6.91 -23.49
N PRO A 114 -1.33 -8.11 -22.85
CA PRO A 114 -2.38 -8.55 -21.93
C PRO A 114 -2.70 -7.59 -20.77
N PHE A 115 -1.71 -6.83 -20.28
CA PHE A 115 -1.92 -5.79 -19.28
C PHE A 115 -2.68 -4.59 -19.86
N LEU A 116 -2.24 -4.11 -21.03
CA LEU A 116 -2.81 -2.94 -21.70
C LEU A 116 -4.23 -3.20 -22.18
N ASP A 117 -4.50 -4.38 -22.77
CA ASP A 117 -5.84 -4.80 -23.20
C ASP A 117 -6.85 -4.83 -22.04
N GLU A 118 -6.36 -5.11 -20.83
CA GLU A 118 -7.19 -5.19 -19.62
C GLU A 118 -7.37 -3.82 -18.94
N LEU A 119 -6.52 -2.85 -19.27
CA LEU A 119 -6.46 -1.56 -18.60
C LEU A 119 -7.42 -0.56 -19.26
N GLU A 120 -8.34 0.00 -18.48
CA GLU A 120 -9.28 1.03 -18.97
C GLU A 120 -8.71 2.45 -18.91
N LYS A 121 -7.70 2.67 -18.07
CA LYS A 121 -7.07 3.98 -17.86
C LYS A 121 -6.04 4.33 -18.94
N PRO A 122 -5.84 5.63 -19.21
CA PRO A 122 -4.90 6.03 -20.23
C PRO A 122 -3.47 5.63 -19.83
N ALA A 123 -2.73 5.07 -20.79
CA ALA A 123 -1.43 4.44 -20.55
C ALA A 123 -0.34 5.06 -21.43
N LEU A 124 0.72 5.55 -20.78
CA LEU A 124 1.95 6.01 -21.40
C LEU A 124 3.04 4.94 -21.24
N VAL A 125 3.51 4.36 -22.36
CA VAL A 125 4.54 3.32 -22.34
C VAL A 125 5.89 3.87 -22.81
N THR A 126 6.91 3.79 -21.95
CA THR A 126 8.29 4.11 -22.29
C THR A 126 9.02 2.86 -22.76
N LEU A 127 9.44 2.82 -24.03
CA LEU A 127 10.24 1.73 -24.59
C LEU A 127 11.72 1.98 -24.31
N HIS A 128 12.32 1.22 -23.38
CA HIS A 128 13.75 1.33 -23.05
C HIS A 128 14.66 0.59 -24.04
N THR A 129 14.09 -0.35 -24.79
CA THR A 129 14.78 -1.12 -25.83
C THR A 129 13.93 -1.13 -27.10
N VAL A 130 14.56 -0.77 -28.23
CA VAL A 130 13.99 -0.82 -29.58
C VAL A 130 15.05 -1.43 -30.48
N LEU A 131 14.81 -2.64 -30.99
CA LEU A 131 15.81 -3.40 -31.75
C LEU A 131 15.71 -3.05 -33.24
N PRO A 132 16.83 -2.73 -33.92
CA PRO A 132 16.81 -2.48 -35.36
C PRO A 132 16.57 -3.75 -36.19
N GLU A 133 16.89 -4.91 -35.63
CA GLU A 133 16.70 -6.23 -36.26
C GLU A 133 15.91 -7.16 -35.32
N PRO A 134 14.59 -6.91 -35.10
CA PRO A 134 13.79 -7.70 -34.17
C PRO A 134 13.42 -9.06 -34.77
N SER A 135 13.36 -10.09 -33.92
CA SER A 135 12.66 -11.32 -34.28
C SER A 135 11.18 -11.04 -34.60
N PRO A 136 10.49 -11.89 -35.40
CA PRO A 136 9.08 -11.70 -35.69
C PRO A 136 8.20 -11.58 -34.44
N ALA A 137 8.52 -12.32 -33.37
CA ALA A 137 7.81 -12.27 -32.10
C ALA A 137 8.00 -10.93 -31.37
N VAL A 138 9.24 -10.41 -31.34
CA VAL A 138 9.52 -9.09 -30.75
C VAL A 138 8.85 -7.98 -31.56
N ARG A 139 8.91 -8.07 -32.90
CA ARG A 139 8.26 -7.12 -33.80
C ARG A 139 6.76 -7.03 -33.52
N GLU A 140 6.11 -8.18 -33.41
CA GLU A 140 4.67 -8.26 -33.15
C GLU A 140 4.30 -7.77 -31.75
N ALA A 141 5.11 -8.10 -30.73
CA ALA A 141 4.90 -7.63 -29.37
C ALA A 141 4.95 -6.09 -29.29
N VAL A 142 5.96 -5.45 -29.88
CA VAL A 142 6.09 -3.99 -29.87
C VAL A 142 4.96 -3.32 -30.66
N ARG A 143 4.51 -3.91 -31.78
CA ARG A 143 3.33 -3.43 -32.53
C ARG A 143 2.06 -3.52 -31.69
N SER A 144 1.84 -4.64 -31.02
CA SER A 144 0.68 -4.84 -30.15
C SER A 144 0.68 -3.86 -28.97
N ILE A 145 1.85 -3.61 -28.37
CA ILE A 145 2.02 -2.58 -27.33
C ILE A 145 1.69 -1.19 -27.87
N ALA A 146 2.14 -0.87 -29.08
CA ALA A 146 1.88 0.42 -29.72
C ALA A 146 0.40 0.64 -30.01
N ASP A 147 -0.29 -0.40 -30.48
CA ASP A 147 -1.72 -0.35 -30.80
C ASP A 147 -2.59 -0.28 -29.52
N ALA A 148 -2.14 -0.87 -28.41
CA ALA A 148 -2.88 -0.90 -27.14
C ALA A 148 -2.57 0.27 -26.20
N ALA A 149 -1.40 0.91 -26.33
CA ALA A 149 -1.03 2.08 -25.54
C ALA A 149 -1.73 3.35 -26.04
N HIS A 150 -2.01 4.28 -25.15
CA HIS A 150 -2.56 5.60 -25.52
C HIS A 150 -1.46 6.60 -25.89
N GLY A 151 -0.22 6.30 -25.51
CA GLY A 151 0.95 7.11 -25.85
C GLY A 151 2.22 6.31 -25.68
N LEU A 152 3.19 6.57 -26.56
CA LEU A 152 4.50 5.96 -26.53
C LEU A 152 5.58 7.02 -26.29
N THR A 153 6.57 6.68 -25.45
CA THR A 153 7.81 7.46 -25.33
C THR A 153 9.04 6.62 -25.63
N VAL A 154 10.01 7.26 -26.26
CA VAL A 154 11.36 6.73 -26.53
C VAL A 154 12.40 7.76 -26.12
N MET A 155 13.66 7.35 -26.00
CA MET A 155 14.72 8.21 -25.45
C MET A 155 15.66 8.81 -26.50
N ALA A 156 15.51 8.43 -27.77
CA ALA A 156 16.38 8.83 -28.87
C ALA A 156 15.56 8.96 -30.16
N GLU A 157 15.92 9.91 -31.04
CA GLU A 157 15.29 10.06 -32.35
C GLU A 157 15.53 8.83 -33.23
N THR A 158 16.70 8.20 -33.10
CA THR A 158 17.00 6.95 -33.81
C THR A 158 15.97 5.83 -33.52
N ALA A 159 15.39 5.80 -32.31
CA ALA A 159 14.35 4.84 -31.97
C ALA A 159 13.04 5.10 -32.73
N VAL A 160 12.72 6.38 -32.98
CA VAL A 160 11.56 6.80 -33.78
C VAL A 160 11.67 6.25 -35.20
N ASP A 161 12.83 6.42 -35.82
CA ASP A 161 13.10 5.94 -37.18
C ASP A 161 12.99 4.41 -37.24
N ILE A 162 13.55 3.69 -36.27
CA ILE A 162 13.44 2.23 -36.19
C ILE A 162 11.97 1.79 -36.03
N LEU A 163 11.20 2.41 -35.13
CA LEU A 163 9.79 2.06 -34.94
C LEU A 163 8.95 2.30 -36.19
N ARG A 164 9.24 3.37 -36.95
CA ARG A 164 8.60 3.64 -38.24
C ARG A 164 9.00 2.61 -39.30
N ASP A 165 10.30 2.47 -39.55
CA ASP A 165 10.81 1.77 -40.73
C ASP A 165 10.82 0.24 -40.55
N VAL A 166 11.10 -0.24 -39.33
CA VAL A 166 11.20 -1.67 -39.02
C VAL A 166 9.89 -2.19 -38.44
N TYR A 167 9.32 -1.50 -37.46
CA TYR A 167 8.10 -1.97 -36.78
C TYR A 167 6.82 -1.56 -37.51
N GLY A 168 6.85 -0.54 -38.38
CA GLY A 168 5.68 -0.06 -39.11
C GLY A 168 4.67 0.65 -38.23
N ILE A 169 5.14 1.32 -37.17
CA ILE A 169 4.30 2.11 -36.26
C ILE A 169 4.11 3.50 -36.88
N ALA A 170 2.87 3.85 -37.22
CA ALA A 170 2.54 5.06 -37.95
C ALA A 170 2.56 6.32 -37.05
N GLU A 171 2.15 6.17 -35.79
CA GLU A 171 2.14 7.26 -34.83
C GLU A 171 3.57 7.53 -34.32
N ARG A 172 3.99 8.79 -34.36
CA ARG A 172 5.33 9.18 -33.91
C ARG A 172 5.37 9.19 -32.38
N PRO A 173 6.18 8.33 -31.72
CA PRO A 173 6.32 8.37 -30.27
C PRO A 173 7.00 9.68 -29.83
N THR A 174 6.68 10.12 -28.61
CA THR A 174 7.29 11.32 -28.03
C THR A 174 8.71 11.01 -27.56
N VAL A 175 9.68 11.78 -28.07
CA VAL A 175 11.08 11.63 -27.66
C VAL A 175 11.32 12.40 -26.36
N ILE A 176 11.53 11.66 -25.27
CA ILE A 176 11.95 12.22 -23.99
C ILE A 176 13.30 11.61 -23.63
N PRO A 177 14.41 12.37 -23.77
CA PRO A 177 15.74 11.87 -23.45
C PRO A 177 15.83 11.32 -22.03
N HIS A 178 16.76 10.39 -21.81
CA HIS A 178 17.05 9.91 -20.46
C HIS A 178 17.42 11.08 -19.55
N GLY A 179 16.81 11.14 -18.37
CA GLY A 179 17.09 12.19 -17.40
C GLY A 179 18.54 12.17 -16.93
N MET A 180 19.18 13.34 -16.93
CA MET A 180 20.57 13.52 -16.51
C MET A 180 20.61 14.26 -15.16
N PRO A 181 21.47 13.84 -14.22
CA PRO A 181 21.66 14.58 -12.99
C PRO A 181 22.20 15.98 -13.31
N HIS A 182 21.65 17.02 -12.65
CA HIS A 182 22.20 18.37 -12.76
C HIS A 182 23.46 18.46 -11.89
N ILE A 183 24.62 18.24 -12.51
CA ILE A 183 25.92 18.25 -11.84
C ILE A 183 26.69 19.47 -12.31
N GLU A 184 26.96 20.41 -11.42
CA GLU A 184 27.88 21.51 -11.76
C GLU A 184 29.29 20.95 -11.97
N PRO A 185 29.92 21.14 -13.15
CA PRO A 185 31.20 20.53 -13.48
C PRO A 185 32.38 21.28 -12.85
N ILE A 186 32.34 21.49 -11.53
CA ILE A 186 33.34 22.25 -10.77
C ILE A 186 34.10 21.38 -9.77
N GLY A 187 35.34 21.75 -9.49
CA GLY A 187 36.11 21.16 -8.40
C GLY A 187 36.80 19.82 -8.70
N ARG A 188 37.10 19.49 -9.98
CA ARG A 188 37.85 18.27 -10.36
C ARG A 188 39.07 18.03 -9.48
N ARG A 189 39.95 19.03 -9.32
CA ARG A 189 41.16 18.94 -8.46
C ARG A 189 40.82 18.61 -7.00
N ARG A 190 39.78 19.24 -6.45
CA ARG A 190 39.31 18.99 -5.07
C ARG A 190 38.80 17.55 -4.93
N LEU A 191 38.05 17.03 -5.90
CA LEU A 191 37.52 15.67 -5.82
C LEU A 191 38.58 14.61 -6.07
N LYS A 192 39.51 14.86 -6.99
CA LYS A 192 40.68 13.98 -7.10
C LYS A 192 41.47 13.93 -5.79
N ALA A 193 41.68 15.07 -5.11
CA ALA A 193 42.35 15.10 -3.82
C ALA A 193 41.57 14.35 -2.74
N LYS A 194 40.24 14.45 -2.73
CA LYS A 194 39.36 13.67 -1.84
C LYS A 194 39.54 12.15 -2.04
N LEU A 195 39.78 11.73 -3.29
CA LEU A 195 40.02 10.32 -3.64
C LEU A 195 41.50 9.91 -3.51
N GLY A 196 42.41 10.83 -3.18
CA GLY A 196 43.85 10.57 -3.16
C GLY A 196 44.49 10.41 -4.56
N LEU A 197 43.84 10.93 -5.60
CA LEU A 197 44.18 10.76 -7.02
C LEU A 197 44.48 12.09 -7.75
N ASP A 198 44.78 13.17 -7.01
CA ASP A 198 45.04 14.50 -7.58
C ASP A 198 46.29 14.57 -8.46
N HIS A 199 47.20 13.63 -8.30
CA HIS A 199 48.41 13.43 -9.09
C HIS A 199 48.21 12.53 -10.32
N ARG A 200 46.99 12.06 -10.61
CA ARG A 200 46.70 11.12 -11.72
C ARG A 200 45.81 11.75 -12.79
N GLN A 201 45.98 11.37 -14.06
CA GLN A 201 44.95 11.56 -15.11
C GLN A 201 43.96 10.39 -15.07
N ILE A 202 42.68 10.64 -14.81
CA ILE A 202 41.69 9.58 -14.59
C ILE A 202 40.91 9.32 -15.88
N VAL A 203 41.13 8.15 -16.47
CA VAL A 203 40.24 7.53 -17.45
C VAL A 203 39.26 6.66 -16.67
N SER A 204 37.96 6.68 -16.97
CA SER A 204 37.03 5.83 -16.21
C SER A 204 35.87 5.27 -17.01
N THR A 205 35.37 4.14 -16.52
CA THR A 205 34.11 3.51 -16.94
C THR A 205 33.30 3.18 -15.68
N PHE A 206 32.00 3.45 -15.70
CA PHE A 206 31.08 3.16 -14.59
C PHE A 206 29.98 2.20 -15.03
N GLY A 207 29.50 1.38 -14.09
CA GLY A 207 28.34 0.52 -14.26
C GLY A 207 28.63 -0.94 -13.96
N LEU A 208 27.62 -1.80 -14.19
CA LEU A 208 27.77 -3.24 -13.95
C LEU A 208 28.79 -3.84 -14.92
N VAL A 209 29.76 -4.58 -14.38
CA VAL A 209 30.83 -5.25 -15.13
C VAL A 209 30.28 -6.52 -15.79
N GLY A 210 30.56 -6.66 -17.09
CA GLY A 210 30.19 -7.84 -17.87
C GLY A 210 30.75 -7.79 -19.31
N PRO A 211 30.77 -8.93 -20.04
CA PRO A 211 31.44 -9.05 -21.35
C PRO A 211 31.00 -8.05 -22.40
N GLY A 212 29.70 -7.73 -22.47
CA GLY A 212 29.18 -6.75 -23.44
C GLY A 212 29.67 -5.31 -23.22
N LYS A 213 30.37 -5.04 -22.11
CA LYS A 213 30.90 -3.71 -21.78
C LYS A 213 32.24 -3.41 -22.43
N GLY A 214 32.95 -4.40 -22.99
CA GLY A 214 34.20 -4.22 -23.73
C GLY A 214 35.34 -3.60 -22.93
N LEU A 215 35.40 -3.86 -21.61
CA LEU A 215 36.38 -3.25 -20.72
C LEU A 215 37.82 -3.67 -21.03
N GLU A 216 38.00 -4.87 -21.59
CA GLU A 216 39.27 -5.44 -22.04
C GLU A 216 39.96 -4.52 -23.05
N TYR A 217 39.23 -3.95 -24.00
CA TYR A 217 39.80 -3.08 -25.03
C TYR A 217 40.33 -1.75 -24.48
N VAL A 218 39.80 -1.29 -23.34
CA VAL A 218 40.37 -0.11 -22.66
C VAL A 218 41.62 -0.50 -21.87
N ILE A 219 41.64 -1.68 -21.25
CA ILE A 219 42.84 -2.21 -20.60
C ILE A 219 43.97 -2.41 -21.62
N GLU A 220 43.67 -2.96 -22.79
CA GLU A 220 44.61 -3.13 -23.91
C GLU A 220 45.08 -1.79 -24.50
N ALA A 221 44.28 -0.72 -24.39
CA ALA A 221 44.66 0.63 -24.81
C ALA A 221 45.63 1.31 -23.82
N MET A 222 45.58 0.94 -22.53
CA MET A 222 46.32 1.62 -21.48
C MET A 222 47.86 1.61 -21.62
N PRO A 223 48.55 0.59 -22.15
CA PRO A 223 50.00 0.65 -22.35
C PRO A 223 50.42 1.83 -23.24
N ALA A 224 49.68 2.11 -24.31
CA ALA A 224 49.94 3.24 -25.20
C ALA A 224 49.60 4.59 -24.55
N VAL A 225 48.54 4.64 -23.72
CA VAL A 225 48.20 5.83 -22.94
C VAL A 225 49.26 6.12 -21.88
N VAL A 226 49.70 5.11 -21.13
CA VAL A 226 50.70 5.23 -20.05
C VAL A 226 52.08 5.59 -20.60
N ALA A 227 52.45 5.09 -21.79
CA ALA A 227 53.69 5.46 -22.46
C ALA A 227 53.77 6.98 -22.73
N ARG A 228 52.63 7.65 -22.90
CA ARG A 228 52.54 9.09 -23.18
C ARG A 228 52.20 9.92 -21.94
N HIS A 229 51.36 9.37 -21.06
CA HIS A 229 50.91 9.94 -19.79
C HIS A 229 51.15 8.93 -18.66
N PRO A 230 52.37 8.88 -18.07
CA PRO A 230 52.72 7.89 -17.06
C PRO A 230 51.82 7.93 -15.80
N ASP A 231 51.20 9.08 -15.54
CA ASP A 231 50.27 9.30 -14.43
C ASP A 231 48.82 8.89 -14.77
N ALA A 232 48.54 8.37 -15.96
CA ALA A 232 47.21 7.88 -16.34
C ALA A 232 46.76 6.71 -15.46
N LEU A 233 45.51 6.72 -15.07
CA LEU A 233 44.84 5.69 -14.28
C LEU A 233 43.51 5.36 -14.93
N TYR A 234 43.29 4.10 -15.27
CA TYR A 234 41.98 3.60 -15.66
C TYR A 234 41.21 3.07 -14.46
N LEU A 235 40.08 3.70 -14.16
CA LEU A 235 39.22 3.35 -13.04
C LEU A 235 37.96 2.62 -13.56
N ILE A 236 37.86 1.35 -13.21
CA ILE A 236 36.71 0.50 -13.50
C ILE A 236 35.85 0.43 -12.24
N ALA A 237 34.73 1.15 -12.22
CA ALA A 237 33.90 1.26 -11.04
C ALA A 237 32.52 0.61 -11.22
N GLY A 238 32.33 -0.45 -10.44
CA GLY A 238 31.08 -1.20 -10.38
C GLY A 238 31.28 -2.69 -10.13
N GLN A 239 30.23 -3.32 -9.62
CA GLN A 239 30.18 -4.75 -9.36
C GLN A 239 29.85 -5.55 -10.62
N THR A 240 30.13 -6.84 -10.60
CA THR A 240 29.75 -7.75 -11.68
C THR A 240 28.24 -7.85 -11.75
N HIS A 241 27.71 -7.91 -12.98
CA HIS A 241 26.26 -7.97 -13.20
C HIS A 241 25.63 -9.08 -12.33
N PRO A 242 24.60 -8.81 -11.51
CA PRO A 242 24.11 -9.77 -10.51
C PRO A 242 23.72 -11.13 -11.09
N GLU A 243 23.15 -11.13 -12.29
CA GLU A 243 22.77 -12.37 -12.97
C GLU A 243 23.97 -13.15 -13.50
N LEU A 244 25.00 -12.45 -13.98
CA LEU A 244 26.27 -13.07 -14.39
C LEU A 244 26.99 -13.65 -13.17
N LEU A 245 26.99 -12.91 -12.06
CA LEU A 245 27.58 -13.34 -10.79
C LEU A 245 26.92 -14.63 -10.27
N LYS A 246 25.59 -14.76 -10.36
CA LYS A 246 24.88 -15.99 -9.98
C LYS A 246 25.23 -17.18 -10.86
N GLN A 247 25.36 -16.96 -12.17
CA GLN A 247 25.53 -18.04 -13.16
C GLN A 247 26.98 -18.49 -13.33
N ARG A 248 27.93 -17.54 -13.31
CA ARG A 248 29.34 -17.75 -13.65
C ARG A 248 30.32 -17.17 -12.62
N GLY A 249 29.83 -16.59 -11.52
CA GLY A 249 30.70 -15.94 -10.54
C GLY A 249 31.42 -14.72 -11.11
N GLU A 250 32.66 -14.50 -10.67
CA GLU A 250 33.52 -13.36 -11.07
C GLU A 250 34.41 -13.70 -12.28
N GLU A 251 34.07 -14.72 -13.08
CA GLU A 251 34.91 -15.23 -14.19
C GLU A 251 35.43 -14.13 -15.12
N TYR A 252 34.55 -13.24 -15.60
CA TYR A 252 34.93 -12.15 -16.50
C TYR A 252 35.82 -11.10 -15.79
N ARG A 253 35.53 -10.74 -14.54
CA ARG A 253 36.40 -9.81 -13.79
C ARG A 253 37.79 -10.41 -13.57
N ASN A 254 37.85 -11.68 -13.21
CA ASN A 254 39.12 -12.37 -13.02
C ASN A 254 39.94 -12.41 -14.32
N ARG A 255 39.29 -12.56 -15.49
CA ARG A 255 39.94 -12.41 -16.79
C ARG A 255 40.53 -11.01 -16.98
N LEU A 256 39.78 -9.95 -16.65
CA LEU A 256 40.29 -8.58 -16.73
C LEU A 256 41.45 -8.32 -15.76
N THR A 257 41.40 -8.88 -14.54
CA THR A 257 42.51 -8.76 -13.57
C THR A 257 43.77 -9.48 -14.08
N ALA A 258 43.64 -10.68 -14.63
CA ALA A 258 44.76 -11.39 -15.24
C ALA A 258 45.37 -10.61 -16.42
N LEU A 259 44.53 -9.99 -17.26
CA LEU A 259 44.98 -9.13 -18.37
C LEU A 259 45.76 -7.91 -17.87
N VAL A 260 45.33 -7.29 -16.77
CA VAL A 260 46.06 -6.17 -16.13
C VAL A 260 47.45 -6.61 -15.65
N GLU A 261 47.55 -7.79 -15.04
CA GLU A 261 48.82 -8.36 -14.58
C GLU A 261 49.74 -8.71 -15.76
N GLU A 262 49.21 -9.33 -16.81
CA GLU A 262 49.93 -9.70 -18.03
C GLU A 262 50.55 -8.49 -18.73
N LEU A 263 49.80 -7.38 -18.80
CA LEU A 263 50.26 -6.14 -19.41
C LEU A 263 51.11 -5.26 -18.47
N GLY A 264 51.33 -5.66 -17.22
CA GLY A 264 52.11 -4.91 -16.24
C GLY A 264 51.47 -3.59 -15.82
N LEU A 265 50.13 -3.51 -15.79
CA LEU A 265 49.35 -2.29 -15.56
C LEU A 265 48.79 -2.16 -14.13
N THR A 266 49.31 -2.92 -13.16
CA THR A 266 48.76 -2.98 -11.80
C THR A 266 48.69 -1.63 -11.09
N ASP A 267 49.60 -0.69 -11.41
CA ASP A 267 49.60 0.68 -10.86
C ASP A 267 48.72 1.65 -11.67
N ASN A 268 48.25 1.24 -12.85
CA ASN A 268 47.55 2.05 -13.85
C ASN A 268 46.11 1.60 -14.12
N VAL A 269 45.65 0.47 -13.54
CA VAL A 269 44.24 0.03 -13.62
C VAL A 269 43.75 -0.33 -12.23
N VAL A 270 42.63 0.28 -11.80
CA VAL A 270 42.02 0.06 -10.48
C VAL A 270 40.56 -0.35 -10.61
N PHE A 271 40.20 -1.42 -9.92
CA PHE A 271 38.82 -1.88 -9.79
C PHE A 271 38.19 -1.38 -8.48
N VAL A 272 37.11 -0.61 -8.59
CA VAL A 272 36.30 -0.19 -7.44
C VAL A 272 35.10 -1.15 -7.32
N ASN A 273 35.28 -2.22 -6.54
CA ASN A 273 34.35 -3.36 -6.43
C ASN A 273 33.15 -3.10 -5.49
N GLN A 274 32.59 -1.90 -5.53
CA GLN A 274 31.50 -1.49 -4.66
C GLN A 274 30.27 -1.12 -5.49
N TYR A 275 29.09 -1.36 -4.91
CA TYR A 275 27.87 -0.78 -5.43
C TYR A 275 27.86 0.70 -5.02
N LEU A 276 28.13 1.58 -5.97
CA LEU A 276 28.24 3.01 -5.71
C LEU A 276 26.83 3.63 -5.62
N GLU A 277 26.60 4.41 -4.56
CA GLU A 277 25.40 5.27 -4.50
C GLU A 277 25.55 6.44 -5.47
N GLN A 278 24.45 7.10 -5.81
CA GLN A 278 24.44 8.21 -6.79
C GLN A 278 25.46 9.30 -6.44
N ARG A 279 25.61 9.62 -5.15
CA ARG A 279 26.60 10.60 -4.67
C ARG A 279 28.05 10.17 -4.97
N ASP A 280 28.38 8.91 -4.76
CA ASP A 280 29.72 8.39 -5.01
C ASP A 280 30.01 8.37 -6.52
N ILE A 281 29.03 7.98 -7.34
CA ILE A 281 29.12 8.03 -8.80
C ILE A 281 29.43 9.46 -9.27
N ILE A 282 28.74 10.47 -8.72
CA ILE A 282 28.98 11.88 -9.04
C ILE A 282 30.41 12.29 -8.67
N ASP A 283 30.92 11.89 -7.50
CA ASP A 283 32.28 12.22 -7.08
C ASP A 283 33.34 11.64 -8.03
N TYR A 284 33.20 10.37 -8.42
CA TYR A 284 34.10 9.73 -9.37
C TYR A 284 33.99 10.33 -10.78
N LEU A 285 32.78 10.64 -11.25
CA LEU A 285 32.57 11.32 -12.54
C LEU A 285 33.22 12.71 -12.55
N LEU A 286 33.02 13.50 -11.49
CA LEU A 286 33.61 14.83 -11.39
C LEU A 286 35.15 14.78 -11.31
N ALA A 287 35.73 13.73 -10.73
CA ALA A 287 37.18 13.48 -10.73
C ALA A 287 37.73 13.01 -12.09
N THR A 288 36.90 12.39 -12.93
CA THR A 288 37.28 11.83 -14.24
C THR A 288 37.73 12.92 -15.23
N ASP A 289 38.78 12.61 -16.00
CA ASP A 289 39.31 13.40 -17.11
C ASP A 289 38.76 12.97 -18.46
N VAL A 290 38.73 11.68 -18.73
CA VAL A 290 38.16 11.09 -19.95
C VAL A 290 37.25 9.94 -19.55
N TYR A 291 36.00 9.99 -19.99
CA TYR A 291 35.05 8.92 -19.75
C TYR A 291 34.98 7.99 -20.96
N VAL A 292 35.00 6.67 -20.76
CA VAL A 292 35.03 5.70 -21.87
C VAL A 292 33.83 4.75 -21.79
N THR A 293 33.19 4.48 -22.93
CA THR A 293 32.13 3.48 -23.05
C THR A 293 32.38 2.57 -24.25
N PRO A 294 33.20 1.51 -24.09
CA PRO A 294 33.67 0.67 -25.21
C PRO A 294 32.70 -0.48 -25.50
N TYR A 295 31.40 -0.21 -25.46
CA TYR A 295 30.37 -1.25 -25.49
C TYR A 295 30.36 -2.01 -26.81
N LEU A 296 30.04 -3.30 -26.76
CA LEU A 296 30.14 -4.18 -27.93
C LEU A 296 28.81 -4.38 -28.66
N ASP A 297 27.69 -4.05 -28.03
CA ASP A 297 26.38 -4.15 -28.65
C ASP A 297 26.07 -2.86 -29.44
N PRO A 298 26.05 -2.90 -30.79
CA PRO A 298 25.74 -1.72 -31.59
C PRO A 298 24.30 -1.23 -31.40
N ASN A 299 23.40 -2.10 -30.94
CA ASN A 299 21.96 -1.86 -30.89
C ASN A 299 21.49 -1.22 -29.58
N GLN A 300 22.41 -0.86 -28.68
CA GLN A 300 22.05 -0.24 -27.41
C GLN A 300 21.45 1.16 -27.63
N ILE A 301 20.13 1.27 -27.41
CA ILE A 301 19.36 2.50 -27.68
C ILE A 301 19.49 3.56 -26.57
N THR A 302 19.80 3.15 -25.34
CA THR A 302 20.03 4.05 -24.21
C THR A 302 21.13 3.53 -23.29
N SER A 303 21.98 4.43 -22.78
CA SER A 303 23.01 4.14 -21.78
C SER A 303 22.97 5.19 -20.66
N GLY A 304 22.45 4.81 -19.49
CA GLY A 304 22.36 5.72 -18.35
C GLY A 304 23.73 6.20 -17.85
N THR A 305 24.77 5.36 -17.96
CA THR A 305 26.14 5.71 -17.54
C THR A 305 26.76 6.77 -18.47
N LEU A 306 26.50 6.68 -19.78
CA LEU A 306 26.84 7.73 -20.74
C LEU A 306 26.09 9.03 -20.42
N SER A 307 24.78 8.96 -20.15
CA SER A 307 23.97 10.12 -19.78
C SER A 307 24.49 10.82 -18.52
N TYR A 308 24.96 10.06 -17.53
CA TYR A 308 25.57 10.62 -16.32
C TYR A 308 26.90 11.32 -16.60
N ALA A 309 27.74 10.74 -17.46
CA ALA A 309 29.00 11.36 -17.85
C ALA A 309 28.80 12.67 -18.63
N LEU A 310 27.81 12.69 -19.53
CA LEU A 310 27.40 13.92 -20.21
C LEU A 310 26.84 14.96 -19.23
N GLY A 311 26.00 14.53 -18.27
CA GLY A 311 25.49 15.36 -17.17
C GLY A 311 26.59 15.99 -16.32
N ALA A 312 27.68 15.26 -16.07
CA ALA A 312 28.87 15.76 -15.39
C ALA A 312 29.80 16.59 -16.31
N GLY A 313 29.43 16.80 -17.57
CA GLY A 313 30.20 17.57 -18.55
C GLY A 313 31.55 16.94 -18.88
N LYS A 314 31.63 15.61 -19.00
CA LYS A 314 32.89 14.91 -19.29
C LYS A 314 33.19 14.86 -20.78
N ALA A 315 34.48 14.86 -21.14
CA ALA A 315 34.92 14.45 -22.47
C ALA A 315 34.77 12.93 -22.58
N VAL A 316 34.05 12.46 -23.60
CA VAL A 316 33.69 11.06 -23.75
C VAL A 316 34.36 10.44 -24.98
N VAL A 317 34.87 9.22 -24.83
CA VAL A 317 35.24 8.31 -25.93
C VAL A 317 34.27 7.13 -25.90
N SER A 318 33.71 6.74 -27.05
CA SER A 318 32.71 5.68 -27.11
C SER A 318 32.76 4.88 -28.40
N THR A 319 32.35 3.63 -28.36
CA THR A 319 32.01 2.88 -29.58
C THR A 319 30.71 3.43 -30.19
N PRO A 320 30.47 3.28 -31.51
CA PRO A 320 29.37 3.94 -32.18
C PRO A 320 28.06 3.12 -32.08
N TYR A 321 27.66 2.74 -30.86
CA TYR A 321 26.31 2.21 -30.61
C TYR A 321 25.26 3.31 -30.75
N LEU A 322 23.99 2.95 -31.01
CA LEU A 322 22.94 3.90 -31.42
C LEU A 322 22.86 5.15 -30.52
N HIS A 323 22.79 4.96 -29.20
CA HIS A 323 22.75 6.10 -28.26
C HIS A 323 24.02 6.97 -28.30
N ALA A 324 25.20 6.36 -28.40
CA ALA A 324 26.46 7.10 -28.43
C ALA A 324 26.60 7.95 -29.70
N LYS A 325 26.17 7.44 -30.86
CA LYS A 325 26.15 8.22 -32.11
C LYS A 325 25.34 9.51 -31.97
N GLU A 326 24.15 9.43 -31.38
CA GLU A 326 23.26 10.58 -31.20
C GLU A 326 23.73 11.52 -30.09
N ALA A 327 24.13 10.95 -28.94
CA ALA A 327 24.53 11.72 -27.76
C ALA A 327 25.88 12.43 -27.93
N LEU A 328 26.80 11.86 -28.72
CA LEU A 328 28.15 12.41 -28.96
C LEU A 328 28.29 13.18 -30.29
N ALA A 329 27.24 13.30 -31.09
CA ALA A 329 27.23 14.11 -32.31
C ALA A 329 27.60 15.58 -32.02
N GLU A 330 27.83 16.39 -33.05
CA GLU A 330 28.12 17.84 -32.89
C GLU A 330 29.27 18.15 -31.90
N GLU A 331 30.36 17.39 -31.98
CA GLU A 331 31.56 17.58 -31.13
C GLU A 331 31.28 17.42 -29.62
N ARG A 332 30.42 16.48 -29.23
CA ARG A 332 30.12 16.16 -27.82
C ARG A 332 30.99 15.01 -27.27
N GLY A 333 31.70 14.30 -28.13
CA GLY A 333 32.68 13.28 -27.77
C GLY A 333 33.43 12.77 -29.00
N LEU A 334 34.23 11.73 -28.83
CA LEU A 334 34.92 11.02 -29.90
C LEU A 334 34.35 9.61 -30.04
N LEU A 335 34.13 9.17 -31.28
CA LEU A 335 33.71 7.80 -31.59
C LEU A 335 34.90 7.00 -32.14
N VAL A 336 34.99 5.74 -31.72
CA VAL A 336 36.05 4.80 -32.12
C VAL A 336 35.43 3.46 -32.51
N ASP A 337 36.05 2.70 -33.40
CA ASP A 337 35.50 1.42 -33.84
C ASP A 337 35.36 0.39 -32.70
N PHE A 338 34.45 -0.57 -32.88
CA PHE A 338 34.29 -1.68 -31.94
C PHE A 338 35.58 -2.51 -31.87
N GLN A 339 35.95 -2.95 -30.66
CA GLN A 339 37.12 -3.81 -30.43
C GLN A 339 38.46 -3.17 -30.87
N ALA A 340 38.53 -1.84 -30.97
CA ALA A 340 39.70 -1.10 -31.44
C ALA A 340 40.47 -0.41 -30.29
N ALA A 341 41.30 -1.19 -29.58
CA ALA A 341 42.09 -0.70 -28.46
C ALA A 341 43.08 0.42 -28.85
N ASP A 342 43.64 0.35 -30.07
CA ASP A 342 44.51 1.36 -30.66
C ASP A 342 43.78 2.70 -30.84
N GLN A 343 42.59 2.69 -31.42
CA GLN A 343 41.78 3.89 -31.59
C GLN A 343 41.32 4.48 -30.25
N ILE A 344 41.00 3.64 -29.27
CA ILE A 344 40.70 4.10 -27.89
C ILE A 344 41.90 4.83 -27.31
N ALA A 345 43.11 4.28 -27.43
CA ALA A 345 44.33 4.91 -26.93
C ALA A 345 44.59 6.26 -27.61
N ASP A 346 44.47 6.33 -28.94
CA ASP A 346 44.66 7.56 -29.71
C ASP A 346 43.64 8.64 -29.32
N ALA A 347 42.36 8.28 -29.16
CA ALA A 347 41.31 9.21 -28.76
C ALA A 347 41.53 9.74 -27.33
N VAL A 348 41.89 8.86 -26.39
CA VAL A 348 42.22 9.26 -25.00
C VAL A 348 43.42 10.19 -24.97
N ASN A 349 44.52 9.82 -25.65
CA ASN A 349 45.72 10.64 -25.73
C ASN A 349 45.43 12.01 -26.37
N THR A 350 44.64 12.04 -27.45
CA THR A 350 44.22 13.28 -28.11
C THR A 350 43.50 14.23 -27.14
N ILE A 351 42.62 13.70 -26.29
CA ILE A 351 41.92 14.51 -25.28
C ILE A 351 42.86 14.96 -24.15
N LEU A 352 43.78 14.10 -23.70
CA LEU A 352 44.73 14.42 -22.62
C LEU A 352 45.83 15.40 -23.06
N ASP A 353 46.25 15.35 -24.32
CA ASP A 353 47.27 16.23 -24.91
C ASP A 353 46.76 17.64 -25.23
N ASP A 354 45.48 17.79 -25.56
CA ASP A 354 44.89 19.07 -25.95
C ASP A 354 43.82 19.54 -24.93
N PRO A 355 44.24 20.35 -23.92
CA PRO A 355 43.32 20.94 -22.97
C PRO A 355 42.21 21.80 -23.60
N LYS A 356 42.42 22.39 -24.79
CA LYS A 356 41.41 23.20 -25.47
C LYS A 356 40.35 22.32 -26.12
N LEU A 357 40.76 21.23 -26.77
CA LEU A 357 39.82 20.22 -27.27
C LEU A 357 39.01 19.63 -26.12
N LYS A 358 39.67 19.19 -25.04
CA LYS A 358 38.99 18.66 -23.85
C LYS A 358 37.95 19.64 -23.31
N ALA A 359 38.32 20.90 -23.08
CA ALA A 359 37.40 21.91 -22.56
C ALA A 359 36.20 22.17 -23.52
N ARG A 360 36.41 22.08 -24.84
CA ARG A 360 35.35 22.21 -25.83
C ARG A 360 34.38 21.03 -25.77
N LEU A 361 34.89 19.79 -25.74
CA LEU A 361 34.07 18.58 -25.59
C LEU A 361 33.26 18.61 -24.29
N GLU A 362 33.90 18.93 -23.17
CA GLU A 362 33.26 19.05 -21.85
C GLU A 362 32.12 20.09 -21.85
N LYS A 363 32.34 21.25 -22.49
CA LYS A 363 31.33 22.32 -22.60
C LYS A 363 30.16 21.92 -23.51
N SER A 364 30.43 21.26 -24.63
CA SER A 364 29.40 20.77 -25.55
C SER A 364 28.55 19.67 -24.89
N ALA A 365 29.19 18.70 -24.24
CA ALA A 365 28.53 17.65 -23.48
C ALA A 365 27.63 18.21 -22.38
N TYR A 366 28.15 19.14 -21.57
CA TYR A 366 27.37 19.77 -20.49
C TYR A 366 26.16 20.55 -21.02
N ARG A 367 26.32 21.29 -22.13
CA ARG A 367 25.22 22.04 -22.75
C ARG A 367 24.09 21.11 -23.21
N TYR A 368 24.44 20.01 -23.87
CA TYR A 368 23.47 19.00 -24.30
C TYR A 368 22.76 18.36 -23.12
N ALA A 369 23.53 17.95 -22.11
CA ALA A 369 22.96 17.33 -20.91
C ALA A 369 22.05 18.27 -20.12
N ASN A 370 22.34 19.57 -20.12
CA ASN A 370 21.51 20.57 -19.45
C ASN A 370 20.10 20.69 -20.06
N GLU A 371 19.89 20.24 -21.31
CA GLU A 371 18.55 20.17 -21.93
C GLU A 371 17.77 18.90 -21.59
N ALA A 372 18.43 17.92 -20.98
CA ALA A 372 17.89 16.62 -20.60
C ALA A 372 17.99 16.36 -19.09
N THR A 373 18.08 17.40 -18.25
CA THR A 373 18.17 17.20 -16.80
C THR A 373 16.93 16.52 -16.23
N TRP A 374 17.07 15.83 -15.10
CA TRP A 374 15.94 15.20 -14.41
C TRP A 374 14.76 16.16 -14.20
N PRO A 375 14.91 17.39 -13.68
CA PRO A 375 13.80 18.33 -13.54
C PRO A 375 13.07 18.63 -14.86
N LYS A 376 13.82 18.88 -15.96
CA LYS A 376 13.23 19.13 -17.29
C LYS A 376 12.53 17.88 -17.84
N THR A 377 13.15 16.71 -17.64
CA THR A 377 12.61 15.41 -18.07
C THR A 377 11.31 15.08 -17.33
N GLY A 378 11.28 15.26 -16.01
CA GLY A 378 10.09 15.06 -15.18
C GLY A 378 8.94 15.98 -15.59
N ALA A 379 9.24 17.25 -15.91
CA ALA A 379 8.24 18.17 -16.44
C ALA A 379 7.66 17.69 -17.78
N ARG A 380 8.51 17.27 -18.73
CA ARG A 380 8.05 16.73 -20.04
C ARG A 380 7.16 15.49 -19.88
N PHE A 381 7.55 14.55 -19.02
CA PHE A 381 6.71 13.37 -18.73
C PHE A 381 5.36 13.78 -18.14
N LEU A 382 5.36 14.74 -17.22
CA LEU A 382 4.15 15.24 -16.59
C LEU A 382 3.22 15.93 -17.59
N ASP A 383 3.76 16.71 -18.52
CA ASP A 383 3.00 17.40 -19.56
C ASP A 383 2.35 16.40 -20.52
N VAL A 384 3.11 15.42 -21.03
CA VAL A 384 2.57 14.34 -21.89
C VAL A 384 1.48 13.55 -21.18
N MET A 385 1.66 13.21 -19.91
CA MET A 385 0.63 12.50 -19.16
C MET A 385 -0.63 13.36 -18.91
N ARG A 386 -0.49 14.68 -18.76
CA ARG A 386 -1.64 15.59 -18.62
C ARG A 386 -2.42 15.70 -19.93
N GLU A 387 -1.72 15.79 -21.06
CA GLU A 387 -2.33 15.77 -22.40
C GLU A 387 -3.10 14.47 -22.63
N LEU A 388 -2.45 13.33 -22.34
CA LEU A 388 -3.04 12.00 -22.46
C LEU A 388 -4.31 11.83 -21.59
N VAL A 389 -4.30 12.37 -20.36
CA VAL A 389 -5.49 12.39 -19.48
C VAL A 389 -6.58 13.34 -20.00
N ALA A 390 -6.22 14.41 -20.70
CA ALA A 390 -7.21 15.33 -21.29
C ALA A 390 -7.88 14.72 -22.53
N GLU A 391 -7.12 14.01 -23.36
CA GLU A 391 -7.61 13.33 -24.58
C GLU A 391 -8.38 12.05 -24.26
N HIS A 392 -7.90 11.31 -23.27
CA HIS A 392 -8.49 10.07 -22.78
C HIS A 392 -8.84 10.23 -21.30
N PRO A 393 -9.84 11.07 -20.98
CA PRO A 393 -10.25 11.26 -19.60
C PRO A 393 -10.56 9.91 -19.02
N PRO A 394 -9.92 9.53 -17.88
CA PRO A 394 -10.21 8.26 -17.26
C PRO A 394 -11.72 8.21 -17.10
N VAL A 395 -12.34 7.14 -17.58
CA VAL A 395 -13.75 6.91 -17.32
C VAL A 395 -13.86 6.97 -15.82
N GLN A 396 -14.36 8.09 -15.30
CA GLN A 396 -14.88 8.11 -13.96
C GLN A 396 -16.05 7.16 -14.07
N LYS A 397 -15.78 5.88 -13.81
CA LYS A 397 -16.73 5.09 -13.08
C LYS A 397 -16.92 5.95 -11.83
N GLU A 398 -17.95 6.81 -11.86
CA GLU A 398 -18.77 6.98 -10.67
C GLU A 398 -18.81 5.58 -10.12
N ARG A 399 -18.13 5.35 -8.98
CA ARG A 399 -18.32 4.11 -8.25
C ARG A 399 -19.81 4.10 -8.08
N ARG A 400 -20.51 3.31 -8.91
CA ARG A 400 -21.96 3.16 -8.83
C ARG A 400 -22.11 2.76 -7.38
N ARG A 401 -22.65 3.66 -6.57
CA ARG A 401 -23.11 3.31 -5.23
C ARG A 401 -23.97 2.10 -5.49
N GLU A 402 -23.50 0.93 -5.10
CA GLU A 402 -24.24 -0.29 -5.36
C GLU A 402 -25.56 -0.09 -4.65
N LYS A 403 -26.63 0.08 -5.43
CA LYS A 403 -27.95 0.26 -4.85
C LYS A 403 -28.21 -0.99 -4.02
N PRO A 404 -28.64 -0.82 -2.76
CA PRO A 404 -28.98 -1.98 -1.95
C PRO A 404 -30.07 -2.78 -2.65
N LEU A 405 -30.11 -4.07 -2.34
CA LEU A 405 -31.20 -4.93 -2.75
C LEU A 405 -32.48 -4.46 -2.05
N THR A 406 -33.62 -4.54 -2.74
CA THR A 406 -34.94 -4.26 -2.14
C THR A 406 -35.43 -5.48 -1.35
N VAL A 407 -34.69 -5.82 -0.29
CA VAL A 407 -34.96 -6.96 0.61
C VAL A 407 -35.23 -6.49 2.03
N ALA A 408 -34.57 -5.41 2.48
CA ALA A 408 -34.77 -4.84 3.81
C ALA A 408 -35.76 -3.67 3.78
N HIS A 409 -36.84 -3.78 4.57
CA HIS A 409 -37.88 -2.77 4.66
C HIS A 409 -37.78 -2.02 5.99
N ARG A 410 -37.33 -0.76 5.94
CA ARG A 410 -37.20 0.11 7.12
C ARG A 410 -38.54 0.27 7.83
N LEU A 411 -38.53 0.12 9.14
CA LEU A 411 -39.70 0.34 9.97
C LEU A 411 -40.09 1.82 9.95
N ARG A 412 -41.39 2.10 9.79
CA ARG A 412 -41.92 3.48 9.70
C ARG A 412 -41.64 4.34 10.93
N GLY A 413 -41.47 3.71 12.10
CA GLY A 413 -41.20 4.37 13.38
C GLY A 413 -39.73 4.74 13.62
N ASN A 414 -38.83 4.48 12.67
CA ASN A 414 -37.41 4.78 12.88
C ASN A 414 -37.13 6.29 13.01
N PRO A 415 -36.11 6.68 13.81
CA PRO A 415 -35.37 5.82 14.74
C PRO A 415 -36.17 5.51 16.02
N LEU A 416 -35.99 4.30 16.57
CA LEU A 416 -36.78 3.75 17.68
C LEU A 416 -36.29 4.16 19.07
N ILE A 417 -34.97 4.30 19.24
CA ILE A 417 -34.34 4.79 20.47
C ILE A 417 -33.25 5.77 20.07
N GLN A 418 -33.32 6.98 20.62
CA GLN A 418 -32.39 8.07 20.41
C GLN A 418 -31.68 8.47 21.71
N PRO A 419 -30.56 9.21 21.64
CA PRO A 419 -29.88 9.74 22.82
C PRO A 419 -30.78 10.55 23.76
N ALA A 420 -31.77 11.26 23.21
CA ALA A 420 -32.71 12.08 23.97
C ALA A 420 -33.69 11.25 24.83
N ASP A 421 -33.85 9.96 24.54
CA ASP A 421 -34.76 9.06 25.27
C ASP A 421 -34.11 8.50 26.55
N VAL A 422 -32.82 8.77 26.78
CA VAL A 422 -32.04 8.20 27.88
C VAL A 422 -31.50 9.31 28.77
N GLU A 423 -31.79 9.23 30.07
CA GLU A 423 -31.19 10.15 31.05
C GLU A 423 -29.69 9.82 31.26
N PRO A 424 -28.79 10.82 31.15
CA PRO A 424 -27.36 10.61 31.35
C PRO A 424 -26.99 10.41 32.81
N GLN A 425 -25.87 9.73 33.07
CA GLN A 425 -25.28 9.70 34.40
C GLN A 425 -24.80 11.10 34.85
N PRO A 426 -24.65 11.34 36.17
CA PRO A 426 -24.14 12.60 36.68
C PRO A 426 -22.79 12.99 36.07
N GLY A 427 -22.71 14.20 35.50
CA GLY A 427 -21.50 14.71 34.86
C GLY A 427 -21.33 14.32 33.39
N PHE A 428 -22.28 13.59 32.79
CA PHE A 428 -22.24 13.13 31.41
C PHE A 428 -23.38 13.70 30.56
N GLU A 429 -23.25 13.54 29.24
CA GLU A 429 -24.31 13.66 28.23
C GLU A 429 -24.38 12.36 27.42
N VAL A 430 -25.58 11.90 27.07
CA VAL A 430 -25.75 10.76 26.16
C VAL A 430 -25.50 11.24 24.74
N ILE A 431 -24.57 10.61 24.04
CA ILE A 431 -24.23 10.96 22.64
C ILE A 431 -24.68 9.90 21.64
N SER A 432 -24.95 8.67 22.10
CA SER A 432 -25.35 7.57 21.22
C SER A 432 -26.13 6.48 21.96
N THR A 433 -27.11 5.89 21.28
CA THR A 433 -27.87 4.70 21.71
C THR A 433 -27.94 3.73 20.54
N ILE A 434 -27.04 2.74 20.47
CA ILE A 434 -26.84 1.93 19.25
C ILE A 434 -26.64 0.44 19.56
N ASN A 435 -26.52 -0.34 18.49
CA ASN A 435 -26.04 -1.73 18.46
C ASN A 435 -26.62 -2.63 19.58
N PRO A 436 -27.96 -2.68 19.75
CA PRO A 436 -28.55 -3.47 20.81
C PRO A 436 -28.38 -4.97 20.57
N GLY A 437 -28.10 -5.71 21.64
CA GLY A 437 -28.38 -7.14 21.66
C GLY A 437 -29.89 -7.34 21.71
N VAL A 438 -30.43 -8.34 21.01
CA VAL A 438 -31.88 -8.55 20.87
C VAL A 438 -32.28 -9.92 21.40
N ALA A 439 -33.37 -9.98 22.14
CA ALA A 439 -33.97 -11.23 22.62
C ALA A 439 -35.49 -11.12 22.70
N THR A 440 -36.17 -12.27 22.67
CA THR A 440 -37.60 -12.39 22.95
C THR A 440 -37.80 -13.08 24.29
N VAL A 441 -38.52 -12.45 25.21
CA VAL A 441 -38.79 -12.94 26.57
C VAL A 441 -40.29 -12.94 26.82
N GLY A 442 -40.90 -14.12 26.80
CA GLY A 442 -42.36 -14.21 26.72
C GLY A 442 -42.86 -13.56 25.42
N ASP A 443 -43.80 -12.63 25.55
CA ASP A 443 -44.36 -11.87 24.41
C ASP A 443 -43.66 -10.52 24.19
N GLU A 444 -42.59 -10.22 24.95
CA GLU A 444 -41.86 -8.95 24.85
C GLU A 444 -40.59 -9.08 24.00
N THR A 445 -40.30 -8.04 23.22
CA THR A 445 -38.97 -7.80 22.66
C THR A 445 -38.12 -7.07 23.70
N VAL A 446 -36.96 -7.65 24.00
CA VAL A 446 -35.96 -7.07 24.92
C VAL A 446 -34.72 -6.68 24.13
N LEU A 447 -34.30 -5.44 24.30
CA LEU A 447 -33.05 -4.90 23.77
C LEU A 447 -32.08 -4.68 24.93
N LEU A 448 -30.82 -5.05 24.73
CA LEU A 448 -29.71 -4.62 25.58
C LEU A 448 -28.91 -3.58 24.80
N VAL A 449 -29.26 -2.30 24.97
CA VAL A 449 -28.80 -1.17 24.18
C VAL A 449 -27.44 -0.70 24.66
N ARG A 450 -26.48 -0.47 23.75
CA ARG A 450 -25.25 0.27 24.06
C ARG A 450 -25.59 1.75 24.16
N VAL A 451 -25.41 2.30 25.34
CA VAL A 451 -25.55 3.72 25.61
C VAL A 451 -24.14 4.29 25.79
N THR A 452 -23.80 5.27 24.96
CA THR A 452 -22.50 5.93 25.02
C THR A 452 -22.66 7.33 25.58
N GLU A 453 -21.88 7.61 26.62
CA GLU A 453 -21.91 8.85 27.37
C GLU A 453 -20.56 9.56 27.30
N ARG A 454 -20.60 10.88 27.09
CA ARG A 454 -19.42 11.75 27.07
C ARG A 454 -19.42 12.67 28.28
N PRO A 455 -18.27 12.95 28.92
CA PRO A 455 -18.24 13.93 29.99
C PRO A 455 -18.68 15.32 29.51
N LYS A 456 -19.43 16.04 30.34
CA LYS A 456 -19.85 17.40 30.03
C LYS A 456 -18.63 18.31 29.82
N PRO A 457 -18.71 19.32 28.94
CA PRO A 457 -17.58 20.20 28.66
C PRO A 457 -17.12 21.04 29.85
N GLU A 458 -18.01 21.33 30.80
CA GLU A 458 -17.75 22.19 31.95
C GLU A 458 -17.17 21.38 33.14
N PRO A 459 -15.86 21.50 33.44
CA PRO A 459 -15.25 20.83 34.57
C PRO A 459 -15.80 21.38 35.90
N GLY A 460 -16.20 20.47 36.79
CA GLY A 460 -16.55 20.80 38.18
C GLY A 460 -15.32 21.23 39.00
N ALA A 461 -15.55 21.73 40.22
CA ALA A 461 -14.49 22.21 41.11
C ALA A 461 -13.41 21.15 41.44
N ASP A 462 -13.78 19.87 41.41
CA ASP A 462 -12.89 18.73 41.67
C ASP A 462 -12.29 18.11 40.40
N ALA A 463 -12.38 18.79 39.25
CA ALA A 463 -11.84 18.28 38.00
C ALA A 463 -10.32 18.01 38.08
N ARG A 464 -9.91 16.93 37.41
CA ARG A 464 -8.52 16.48 37.33
C ARG A 464 -8.07 16.45 35.87
N MET A 465 -6.81 16.74 35.63
CA MET A 465 -6.19 16.56 34.33
C MET A 465 -5.74 15.10 34.18
N VAL A 466 -5.91 14.51 33.00
CA VAL A 466 -5.29 13.23 32.64
C VAL A 466 -3.96 13.53 31.97
N ASP A 467 -2.87 13.23 32.68
CA ASP A 467 -1.52 13.32 32.13
C ASP A 467 -1.22 12.06 31.30
N LEU A 468 -1.07 12.26 29.98
CA LEU A 468 -0.77 11.21 29.01
C LEU A 468 0.72 11.09 28.69
N SER A 469 1.58 11.96 29.25
CA SER A 469 3.00 12.02 28.90
C SER A 469 3.83 10.84 29.41
N GLY A 470 3.33 10.13 30.43
CA GLY A 470 3.94 8.94 31.01
C GLY A 470 3.63 7.64 30.25
N PRO A 471 4.19 6.51 30.70
CA PRO A 471 3.87 5.19 30.15
C PRO A 471 2.41 4.76 30.42
N GLU A 472 1.77 5.35 31.43
CA GLU A 472 0.38 5.14 31.78
C GLU A 472 -0.30 6.48 32.09
N PRO A 473 -1.60 6.64 31.77
CA PRO A 473 -2.37 7.82 32.17
C PRO A 473 -2.40 8.00 33.69
N ARG A 474 -2.22 9.25 34.14
CA ARG A 474 -2.31 9.60 35.57
C ARG A 474 -3.21 10.79 35.80
N LEU A 475 -4.02 10.73 36.85
CA LEU A 475 -4.82 11.87 37.29
C LEU A 475 -3.94 12.83 38.10
N VAL A 476 -3.89 14.09 37.67
CA VAL A 476 -3.17 15.17 38.35
C VAL A 476 -4.10 16.38 38.56
N PRO A 477 -3.79 17.31 39.47
CA PRO A 477 -4.59 18.53 39.62
C PRO A 477 -4.72 19.29 38.29
N LEU A 478 -5.93 19.73 37.95
CA LEU A 478 -6.17 20.54 36.75
C LEU A 478 -5.52 21.93 36.92
N PRO A 479 -4.62 22.37 36.02
CA PRO A 479 -4.02 23.70 36.10
C PRO A 479 -5.07 24.81 36.05
N GLY A 480 -4.91 25.84 36.89
CA GLY A 480 -5.79 27.01 36.87
C GLY A 480 -5.65 27.83 35.59
N GLY A 481 -6.75 28.45 35.14
CA GLY A 481 -6.75 29.37 33.98
C GLY A 481 -7.10 28.74 32.63
N LEU A 482 -7.34 27.43 32.56
CA LEU A 482 -7.88 26.76 31.37
C LEU A 482 -9.39 26.94 31.28
N ARG A 483 -9.87 27.34 30.10
CA ARG A 483 -11.31 27.46 29.82
C ARG A 483 -11.90 26.12 29.40
N PRO A 484 -13.21 25.85 29.66
CA PRO A 484 -13.86 24.59 29.28
C PRO A 484 -13.64 24.17 27.81
N GLU A 485 -13.70 25.12 26.87
CA GLU A 485 -13.49 24.88 25.45
C GLU A 485 -12.07 24.43 25.08
N GLN A 486 -11.10 24.58 26.00
CA GLN A 486 -9.71 24.16 25.83
C GLN A 486 -9.47 22.73 26.34
N LEU A 487 -10.50 22.08 26.86
CA LEU A 487 -10.42 20.75 27.45
C LEU A 487 -11.20 19.73 26.62
N ILE A 488 -10.79 18.47 26.75
CA ILE A 488 -11.48 17.29 26.24
C ILE A 488 -11.78 16.41 27.43
N GLY A 489 -13.06 16.12 27.65
CA GLY A 489 -13.48 15.15 28.64
C GLY A 489 -13.06 13.74 28.24
N MET A 490 -12.56 12.99 29.20
CA MET A 490 -12.27 11.56 29.09
C MET A 490 -12.88 10.87 30.31
N ALA A 491 -13.48 9.71 30.11
CA ALA A 491 -13.97 8.88 31.20
C ALA A 491 -13.34 7.49 31.12
N PHE A 492 -13.01 6.94 32.29
CA PHE A 492 -12.50 5.59 32.41
C PHE A 492 -12.83 5.02 33.79
N PHE A 493 -12.91 3.70 33.87
CA PHE A 493 -13.14 2.95 35.10
C PHE A 493 -11.81 2.76 35.84
N ASP A 494 -11.69 3.42 36.99
CA ASP A 494 -10.53 3.34 37.86
C ASP A 494 -10.67 2.19 38.84
N HIS A 495 -9.99 1.09 38.53
CA HIS A 495 -9.94 -0.13 39.34
C HIS A 495 -8.92 -0.06 40.50
N GLN A 496 -8.17 1.03 40.63
CA GLN A 496 -7.21 1.21 41.73
C GLN A 496 -7.83 1.87 42.97
N GLN A 497 -9.04 2.43 42.85
CA GLN A 497 -9.80 2.98 43.97
C GLN A 497 -10.62 1.91 44.69
N GLU A 498 -10.95 2.14 45.96
CA GLU A 498 -11.80 1.27 46.78
C GLU A 498 -13.01 2.06 47.32
N PRO A 499 -14.25 1.79 46.85
CA PRO A 499 -14.58 0.88 45.76
C PRO A 499 -14.17 1.44 44.37
N PRO A 500 -13.92 0.56 43.38
CA PRO A 500 -13.70 0.96 41.99
C PRO A 500 -14.86 1.80 41.43
N LYS A 501 -14.56 2.79 40.60
CA LYS A 501 -15.60 3.66 40.01
C LYS A 501 -15.16 4.31 38.70
N ILE A 502 -16.13 4.81 37.95
CA ILE A 502 -15.89 5.66 36.79
C ILE A 502 -15.34 7.02 37.26
N VAL A 503 -14.30 7.50 36.61
CA VAL A 503 -13.69 8.80 36.85
C VAL A 503 -13.73 9.63 35.58
N ILE A 504 -14.08 10.92 35.74
CA ILE A 504 -13.98 11.93 34.68
C ILE A 504 -12.65 12.66 34.85
N GLY A 505 -11.84 12.67 33.80
CA GLY A 505 -10.66 13.50 33.69
C GLY A 505 -10.69 14.36 32.44
N TYR A 506 -9.79 15.34 32.37
CA TYR A 506 -9.73 16.29 31.25
C TYR A 506 -8.33 16.32 30.63
N VAL A 507 -8.27 16.37 29.30
CA VAL A 507 -7.02 16.51 28.53
C VAL A 507 -7.01 17.88 27.86
N PRO A 508 -5.92 18.67 27.96
CA PRO A 508 -5.79 19.92 27.20
C PRO A 508 -5.78 19.66 25.69
N ARG A 509 -6.57 20.43 24.94
CA ARG A 509 -6.66 20.31 23.46
C ARG A 509 -5.36 20.66 22.75
N ASP A 510 -4.53 21.50 23.37
CA ASP A 510 -3.24 21.95 22.85
C ASP A 510 -2.07 21.07 23.31
N LEU A 511 -2.34 19.94 23.98
CA LEU A 511 -1.33 18.99 24.40
C LEU A 511 -0.49 18.52 23.18
N PRO A 512 0.84 18.76 23.15
CA PRO A 512 1.66 18.36 22.03
C PRO A 512 1.64 16.84 21.81
N GLY A 513 1.43 16.42 20.57
CA GLY A 513 1.32 15.00 20.19
C GLY A 513 -0.12 14.48 20.05
N LEU A 514 -1.13 15.31 20.35
CA LEU A 514 -2.54 14.94 20.21
C LEU A 514 -3.02 14.98 18.75
N ASP A 515 -3.76 13.96 18.34
CA ASP A 515 -4.50 13.86 17.08
C ASP A 515 -5.99 13.65 17.41
N LEU A 516 -6.83 14.57 16.94
CA LEU A 516 -8.28 14.59 17.18
C LEU A 516 -9.06 14.52 15.87
N SER A 517 -8.45 13.97 14.81
CA SER A 517 -9.08 13.83 13.50
C SER A 517 -10.27 12.85 13.51
N ASP A 518 -10.26 11.86 14.42
CA ASP A 518 -11.40 10.98 14.69
C ASP A 518 -12.11 11.43 15.98
N PRO A 519 -13.39 11.84 15.93
CA PRO A 519 -14.12 12.36 17.08
C PRO A 519 -14.34 11.33 18.21
N ARG A 520 -14.17 10.03 17.91
CA ARG A 520 -14.35 8.92 18.86
C ARG A 520 -13.14 8.72 19.76
N THR A 521 -11.97 9.10 19.27
CA THR A 521 -10.70 8.76 19.90
C THR A 521 -9.90 10.00 20.27
N ILE A 522 -9.29 9.96 21.46
CA ILE A 522 -8.21 10.86 21.84
C ILE A 522 -6.92 10.12 21.48
N ARG A 523 -6.34 10.42 20.32
CA ARG A 523 -5.11 9.78 19.85
C ARG A 523 -3.90 10.58 20.29
N TYR A 524 -2.93 9.94 20.95
CA TYR A 524 -1.77 10.63 21.54
C TYR A 524 -0.44 10.01 21.13
N ARG A 525 0.46 10.81 20.56
CA ARG A 525 1.85 10.44 20.25
C ARG A 525 2.73 10.70 21.46
N ASN A 526 3.20 9.63 22.08
CA ASN A 526 4.17 9.75 23.16
C ASN A 526 5.54 10.18 22.58
N THR A 527 5.99 11.38 22.94
CA THR A 527 7.29 11.95 22.53
C THR A 527 8.44 11.61 23.48
N ALA A 528 8.17 10.98 24.62
CA ALA A 528 9.12 10.66 25.68
C ALA A 528 9.61 9.19 25.69
N GLY A 529 9.07 8.33 24.81
CA GLY A 529 9.47 6.93 24.63
C GLY A 529 8.65 5.96 25.48
N GLY A 530 7.97 5.02 24.82
CA GLY A 530 7.18 3.94 25.43
C GLY A 530 7.78 2.54 25.18
N PHE A 531 7.07 1.50 25.64
CA PHE A 531 7.54 0.10 25.69
C PHE A 531 7.80 -0.59 24.33
N THR A 532 7.62 0.08 23.18
CA THR A 532 7.82 -0.52 21.85
C THR A 532 8.81 0.27 21.00
N GLN A 533 10.00 -0.31 20.81
CA GLN A 533 10.91 0.09 19.74
C GLN A 533 10.36 -0.50 18.42
N GLY A 534 9.47 0.25 17.77
CA GLY A 534 8.90 -0.10 16.47
C GLY A 534 7.45 -0.63 16.54
N GLN A 535 6.57 0.07 15.83
CA GLN A 535 5.14 -0.20 15.61
C GLN A 535 4.17 0.18 16.76
N THR A 536 4.04 1.48 17.01
CA THR A 536 2.84 2.34 16.78
C THR A 536 3.16 3.71 17.38
N GLU A 537 3.28 4.76 16.57
CA GLU A 537 3.63 6.11 17.05
C GLU A 537 2.53 6.78 17.91
N PHE A 538 1.42 6.10 18.20
CA PHE A 538 0.27 6.66 18.91
C PHE A 538 -0.41 5.64 19.82
N THR A 539 -0.95 6.12 20.94
CA THR A 539 -1.89 5.41 21.82
C THR A 539 -3.28 6.00 21.63
N ASP A 540 -4.29 5.14 21.46
CA ASP A 540 -5.70 5.54 21.31
C ASP A 540 -6.42 5.43 22.66
N TYR A 541 -7.09 6.51 23.06
CA TYR A 541 -8.01 6.57 24.20
C TYR A 541 -9.42 6.91 23.69
N LEU A 542 -10.46 6.64 24.48
CA LEU A 542 -11.83 7.03 24.13
C LEU A 542 -12.22 8.38 24.76
N SER A 543 -12.94 9.19 23.99
CA SER A 543 -13.52 10.46 24.47
C SER A 543 -14.83 10.26 25.24
N HIS A 544 -15.27 9.02 25.39
CA HIS A 544 -16.56 8.59 25.92
C HIS A 544 -16.40 7.24 26.61
N ILE A 545 -17.42 6.86 27.36
CA ILE A 545 -17.54 5.53 27.97
C ILE A 545 -18.91 4.96 27.60
N SER A 546 -18.96 3.65 27.37
CA SER A 546 -20.20 2.95 27.06
C SER A 546 -20.61 2.01 28.20
N HIS A 547 -21.92 1.93 28.43
CA HIS A 547 -22.57 0.92 29.29
C HIS A 547 -23.79 0.35 28.56
N LEU A 548 -24.38 -0.72 29.11
CA LEU A 548 -25.57 -1.35 28.52
C LEU A 548 -26.81 -1.07 29.35
N ARG A 549 -27.94 -0.80 28.68
CA ARG A 549 -29.27 -0.65 29.32
C ARG A 549 -30.29 -1.57 28.69
N VAL A 550 -31.08 -2.22 29.52
CA VAL A 550 -32.23 -3.00 29.05
C VAL A 550 -33.33 -2.05 28.58
N ALA A 551 -33.97 -2.38 27.47
CA ALA A 551 -35.18 -1.74 26.99
C ALA A 551 -36.20 -2.81 26.58
N ARG A 552 -37.49 -2.58 26.85
CA ARG A 552 -38.56 -3.56 26.64
C ARG A 552 -39.68 -2.98 25.78
N SER A 553 -40.24 -3.81 24.91
CA SER A 553 -41.38 -3.45 24.07
C SER A 553 -42.33 -4.63 23.90
N SER A 554 -43.63 -4.36 23.95
CA SER A 554 -44.68 -5.34 23.66
C SER A 554 -45.14 -5.32 22.19
N ASP A 555 -44.77 -4.30 21.42
CA ASP A 555 -45.16 -4.15 20.01
C ASP A 555 -43.96 -4.11 19.05
N GLY A 556 -42.75 -4.22 19.59
CA GLY A 556 -41.49 -4.20 18.84
C GLY A 556 -41.14 -2.84 18.22
N ASN A 557 -41.87 -1.77 18.56
CA ASN A 557 -41.72 -0.42 18.00
C ASN A 557 -41.46 0.63 19.08
N HIS A 558 -42.17 0.56 20.21
CA HIS A 558 -42.07 1.51 21.31
C HIS A 558 -41.37 0.86 22.50
N PHE A 559 -40.23 1.41 22.91
CA PHE A 559 -39.38 0.83 23.94
C PHE A 559 -39.40 1.66 25.23
N THR A 560 -39.54 0.98 26.37
CA THR A 560 -39.29 1.55 27.69
C THR A 560 -37.90 1.14 28.12
N ILE A 561 -37.03 2.12 28.41
CA ILE A 561 -35.63 1.91 28.75
C ILE A 561 -35.46 1.98 30.27
N ASP A 562 -34.63 1.10 30.82
CA ASP A 562 -34.30 1.14 32.23
C ASP A 562 -33.62 2.47 32.60
N PRO A 563 -34.02 3.10 33.72
CA PRO A 563 -33.51 4.43 34.10
C PRO A 563 -32.04 4.40 34.51
N GLU A 564 -31.56 3.28 35.04
CA GLU A 564 -30.18 3.09 35.46
C GLU A 564 -29.42 2.14 34.51
N PRO A 565 -28.09 2.32 34.35
CA PRO A 565 -27.23 1.36 33.66
C PRO A 565 -27.39 -0.08 34.19
N THR A 566 -27.73 -1.01 33.30
CA THR A 566 -27.88 -2.43 33.63
C THR A 566 -26.51 -3.11 33.77
N ILE A 567 -25.62 -2.91 32.79
CA ILE A 567 -24.26 -3.44 32.80
C ILE A 567 -23.28 -2.29 32.67
N VAL A 568 -22.46 -2.11 33.70
CA VAL A 568 -21.37 -1.13 33.74
C VAL A 568 -20.02 -1.86 33.79
N SER A 569 -18.94 -1.11 33.56
CA SER A 569 -17.57 -1.57 33.78
C SER A 569 -17.41 -2.10 35.21
N ALA A 570 -16.88 -3.31 35.34
CA ALA A 570 -16.65 -3.97 36.61
C ALA A 570 -15.22 -4.52 36.75
N THR A 571 -14.52 -4.73 35.64
CA THR A 571 -13.17 -5.33 35.63
C THR A 571 -12.13 -4.41 34.99
N PRO A 572 -10.82 -4.62 35.24
CA PRO A 572 -9.76 -3.83 34.60
C PRO A 572 -9.78 -3.89 33.06
N LEU A 573 -10.33 -4.96 32.46
CA LEU A 573 -10.45 -5.11 31.01
C LEU A 573 -11.64 -4.34 30.41
N GLU A 574 -12.44 -3.67 31.24
CA GLU A 574 -13.58 -2.83 30.84
C GLU A 574 -13.34 -1.36 31.17
N GLU A 575 -12.07 -0.98 31.31
CA GLU A 575 -11.64 0.37 31.68
C GLU A 575 -12.32 1.48 30.84
N TYR A 576 -12.50 1.28 29.54
CA TYR A 576 -13.12 2.26 28.65
C TYR A 576 -14.57 1.92 28.27
N GLY A 577 -15.16 0.94 28.95
CA GLY A 577 -16.58 0.62 28.82
C GLY A 577 -16.86 -0.78 28.26
N VAL A 578 -18.16 -1.04 28.14
CA VAL A 578 -18.73 -2.27 27.60
C VAL A 578 -19.61 -1.94 26.39
N GLU A 579 -19.46 -2.69 25.30
CA GLU A 579 -20.03 -2.31 23.99
C GLU A 579 -20.67 -3.49 23.25
N ASP A 580 -21.56 -3.16 22.33
CA ASP A 580 -22.06 -4.01 21.23
C ASP A 580 -22.42 -5.45 21.66
N PRO A 581 -23.38 -5.65 22.57
CA PRO A 581 -23.77 -6.98 23.01
C PRO A 581 -24.43 -7.78 21.88
N ARG A 582 -24.30 -9.11 21.94
CA ARG A 582 -25.01 -10.09 21.10
C ARG A 582 -25.60 -11.14 22.01
N ILE A 583 -26.85 -11.51 21.77
CA ILE A 583 -27.60 -12.39 22.67
C ILE A 583 -27.97 -13.66 21.93
N THR A 584 -27.47 -14.80 22.40
CA THR A 584 -27.80 -16.14 21.90
C THR A 584 -28.50 -16.92 23.00
N ARG A 585 -29.68 -17.47 22.70
CA ARG A 585 -30.40 -18.35 23.63
C ARG A 585 -29.92 -19.79 23.46
N LEU A 586 -29.46 -20.41 24.55
CA LEU A 586 -29.12 -21.84 24.62
C LEU A 586 -29.97 -22.47 25.73
N GLY A 587 -30.99 -23.25 25.34
CA GLY A 587 -32.00 -23.74 26.27
C GLY A 587 -32.78 -22.59 26.92
N ASP A 588 -32.77 -22.53 28.25
CA ASP A 588 -33.45 -21.48 29.03
C ASP A 588 -32.53 -20.32 29.43
N VAL A 589 -31.27 -20.33 28.99
CA VAL A 589 -30.27 -19.33 29.34
C VAL A 589 -29.95 -18.47 28.13
N PHE A 590 -29.96 -17.15 28.32
CA PHE A 590 -29.44 -16.19 27.37
C PHE A 590 -27.96 -15.96 27.64
N HIS A 591 -27.12 -16.30 26.66
CA HIS A 591 -25.70 -16.00 26.66
C HIS A 591 -25.46 -14.70 25.91
N ILE A 592 -24.77 -13.76 26.56
CA ILE A 592 -24.52 -12.44 26.02
C ILE A 592 -23.03 -12.28 25.83
N THR A 593 -22.57 -12.24 24.60
CA THR A 593 -21.20 -11.79 24.28
C THR A 593 -21.21 -10.29 24.15
N TYR A 594 -20.19 -9.62 24.64
CA TYR A 594 -20.07 -8.16 24.53
C TYR A 594 -18.60 -7.76 24.50
N VAL A 595 -18.34 -6.58 23.94
CA VAL A 595 -17.01 -6.04 23.80
C VAL A 595 -16.60 -5.38 25.11
N ALA A 596 -15.43 -5.73 25.63
CA ALA A 596 -14.80 -5.09 26.78
C ALA A 596 -13.57 -4.30 26.29
N VAL A 597 -13.55 -3.00 26.54
CA VAL A 597 -12.50 -2.11 26.05
C VAL A 597 -11.62 -1.65 27.21
N SER A 598 -10.30 -1.74 27.06
CA SER A 598 -9.35 -1.20 28.04
C SER A 598 -8.08 -0.69 27.38
N ARG A 599 -7.17 -0.11 28.19
CA ARG A 599 -5.82 0.24 27.74
C ARG A 599 -5.00 -0.95 27.21
N LEU A 600 -5.40 -2.19 27.54
CA LEU A 600 -4.71 -3.42 27.11
C LEU A 600 -5.18 -3.96 25.76
N GLY A 601 -6.24 -3.38 25.17
CA GLY A 601 -6.82 -3.81 23.90
C GLY A 601 -8.32 -4.05 24.01
N ILE A 602 -8.88 -4.60 22.93
CA ILE A 602 -10.32 -4.88 22.80
C ILE A 602 -10.55 -6.38 22.94
N THR A 603 -11.22 -6.80 24.01
CA THR A 603 -11.59 -8.21 24.23
C THR A 603 -13.07 -8.44 24.02
N THR A 604 -13.46 -9.71 23.93
CA THR A 604 -14.86 -10.11 24.06
C THR A 604 -15.04 -10.83 25.38
N ALA A 605 -16.04 -10.42 26.16
CA ALA A 605 -16.44 -11.01 27.42
C ALA A 605 -17.85 -11.59 27.34
N ARG A 606 -18.26 -12.35 28.37
CA ARG A 606 -19.55 -13.06 28.39
C ARG A 606 -20.34 -12.84 29.69
N LEU A 607 -21.66 -12.67 29.54
CA LEU A 607 -22.65 -12.70 30.61
C LEU A 607 -23.68 -13.80 30.34
N THR A 608 -24.42 -14.20 31.37
CA THR A 608 -25.64 -14.99 31.25
C THR A 608 -26.79 -14.37 32.03
N THR A 609 -28.00 -14.56 31.53
CA THR A 609 -29.24 -14.20 32.23
C THR A 609 -30.37 -15.15 31.83
N THR A 610 -31.44 -15.17 32.63
CA THR A 610 -32.70 -15.86 32.29
C THR A 610 -33.88 -14.89 32.22
N ASP A 611 -33.73 -13.65 32.71
CA ASP A 611 -34.84 -12.71 32.90
C ASP A 611 -34.53 -11.25 32.50
N PHE A 612 -33.27 -10.95 32.16
CA PHE A 612 -32.78 -9.58 31.91
C PHE A 612 -33.03 -8.63 33.08
N ARG A 613 -32.99 -9.16 34.30
CA ARG A 613 -33.00 -8.41 35.56
C ARG A 613 -31.80 -8.79 36.41
N SER A 614 -31.39 -10.05 36.36
CA SER A 614 -30.20 -10.58 37.01
C SER A 614 -29.20 -11.09 35.98
N PHE A 615 -27.91 -10.80 36.18
CA PHE A 615 -26.85 -11.17 35.25
C PHE A 615 -25.70 -11.83 36.01
N GLU A 616 -25.22 -12.95 35.46
CA GLU A 616 -24.01 -13.61 35.92
C GLU A 616 -22.88 -13.32 34.94
N ARG A 617 -21.72 -12.98 35.48
CA ARG A 617 -20.57 -12.50 34.70
C ARG A 617 -19.50 -13.58 34.66
N HIS A 618 -19.11 -13.97 33.45
CA HIS A 618 -18.16 -15.07 33.21
C HIS A 618 -16.73 -14.57 32.90
N GLY A 619 -16.57 -13.25 32.69
CA GLY A 619 -15.28 -12.65 32.37
C GLY A 619 -14.95 -12.71 30.88
N THR A 620 -13.64 -12.62 30.57
CA THR A 620 -13.14 -12.58 29.19
C THR A 620 -13.29 -13.93 28.53
N MET A 621 -13.91 -13.95 27.36
CA MET A 621 -14.13 -15.12 26.52
C MET A 621 -13.01 -15.30 25.49
N LEU A 622 -12.51 -14.20 24.91
CA LEU A 622 -11.47 -14.20 23.88
C LEU A 622 -10.48 -13.06 24.12
N GLU A 623 -9.19 -13.35 23.95
CA GLU A 623 -8.07 -12.42 24.13
C GLU A 623 -8.07 -11.27 23.11
N PRO A 624 -7.41 -10.13 23.41
CA PRO A 624 -7.39 -8.98 22.52
C PRO A 624 -6.42 -9.18 21.33
N ASP A 625 -6.68 -8.61 20.13
CA ASP A 625 -7.84 -7.79 19.78
C ASP A 625 -8.92 -8.60 19.03
N GLN A 626 -10.13 -8.62 19.59
CA GLN A 626 -11.27 -9.42 19.12
C GLN A 626 -12.61 -8.72 19.43
N LYS A 627 -13.51 -8.65 18.44
CA LYS A 627 -14.91 -8.20 18.61
C LYS A 627 -15.84 -8.91 17.61
N ASP A 628 -17.10 -8.48 17.55
CA ASP A 628 -18.10 -9.03 16.62
C ASP A 628 -18.30 -10.54 16.78
N VAL A 629 -18.39 -10.99 18.04
CA VAL A 629 -18.47 -12.40 18.42
C VAL A 629 -19.91 -12.80 18.62
N VAL A 630 -20.35 -13.84 17.91
CA VAL A 630 -21.72 -14.36 18.01
C VAL A 630 -21.70 -15.87 18.20
N LEU A 631 -22.42 -16.37 19.21
CA LEU A 631 -22.56 -17.81 19.44
C LEU A 631 -23.61 -18.40 18.50
N PHE A 632 -23.36 -19.61 18.01
CA PHE A 632 -24.41 -20.40 17.39
C PHE A 632 -25.45 -20.84 18.44
N PRO A 633 -26.74 -20.95 18.06
CA PRO A 633 -27.83 -21.26 19.00
C PRO A 633 -27.98 -22.76 19.32
N GLU A 634 -27.03 -23.60 18.91
CA GLU A 634 -26.98 -25.02 19.25
C GLU A 634 -25.55 -25.59 19.26
N GLN A 635 -25.41 -26.82 19.72
CA GLN A 635 -24.15 -27.56 19.70
C GLN A 635 -23.97 -28.35 18.41
N PHE A 636 -22.71 -28.49 17.99
CA PHE A 636 -22.27 -29.25 16.83
C PHE A 636 -21.39 -30.39 17.31
N GLU A 637 -21.88 -31.62 17.21
CA GLU A 637 -21.18 -32.81 17.70
C GLU A 637 -20.71 -32.69 19.17
N GLY A 638 -21.52 -32.05 20.01
CA GLY A 638 -21.22 -31.81 21.43
C GLY A 638 -20.33 -30.60 21.72
N ARG A 639 -19.94 -29.83 20.69
CA ARG A 639 -19.15 -28.60 20.83
C ARG A 639 -19.99 -27.36 20.56
N TYR A 640 -19.68 -26.26 21.24
CA TYR A 640 -20.22 -24.94 20.95
C TYR A 640 -19.37 -24.25 19.89
N LEU A 641 -20.02 -23.49 19.01
CA LEU A 641 -19.35 -22.71 17.97
C LEU A 641 -19.63 -21.22 18.17
N ALA A 642 -18.67 -20.39 17.78
CA ALA A 642 -18.82 -18.94 17.73
C ALA A 642 -18.23 -18.39 16.43
N LEU A 643 -18.95 -17.48 15.79
CA LEU A 643 -18.37 -16.56 14.82
C LEU A 643 -17.54 -15.53 15.59
N THR A 644 -16.35 -15.20 15.08
CA THR A 644 -15.40 -14.29 15.71
C THR A 644 -14.73 -13.40 14.66
N ARG A 645 -14.09 -12.30 15.07
CA ARG A 645 -13.44 -11.36 14.15
C ARG A 645 -12.10 -10.83 14.67
N PRO A 646 -11.01 -11.60 14.49
CA PRO A 646 -9.68 -11.20 14.95
C PRO A 646 -9.23 -9.92 14.27
N MET A 647 -8.54 -9.06 15.02
CA MET A 647 -8.05 -7.77 14.53
C MET A 647 -6.52 -7.72 14.54
N PRO A 648 -5.84 -8.46 13.64
CA PRO A 648 -4.39 -8.56 13.68
C PRO A 648 -3.70 -7.20 13.44
N GLY A 649 -2.89 -6.75 14.40
CA GLY A 649 -2.07 -5.55 14.29
C GLY A 649 -0.84 -5.69 13.37
N SER A 650 -0.48 -6.92 13.01
CA SER A 650 0.71 -7.26 12.20
C SER A 650 0.38 -7.40 10.70
N PHE A 651 1.01 -8.35 10.00
CA PHE A 651 0.85 -8.55 8.55
C PHE A 651 -0.62 -8.71 8.12
N GLY A 652 -0.95 -8.21 6.93
CA GLY A 652 -2.26 -8.38 6.29
C GLY A 652 -3.38 -7.52 6.89
N ARG A 653 -3.41 -7.30 8.20
CA ARG A 653 -4.45 -6.52 8.94
C ARG A 653 -5.87 -6.85 8.47
N VAL A 654 -6.10 -8.13 8.15
CA VAL A 654 -7.35 -8.57 7.52
C VAL A 654 -8.43 -8.70 8.59
N LEU A 655 -9.50 -7.93 8.44
CA LEU A 655 -10.63 -7.89 9.36
C LEU A 655 -11.79 -8.72 8.80
N GLY A 656 -11.64 -10.05 8.82
CA GLY A 656 -12.62 -11.02 8.30
C GLY A 656 -13.31 -11.85 9.38
N LEU A 657 -14.35 -12.61 9.00
CA LEU A 657 -15.02 -13.56 9.88
C LEU A 657 -14.20 -14.85 10.01
N TRP A 658 -14.17 -15.34 11.25
CA TRP A 658 -13.57 -16.59 11.66
C TRP A 658 -14.59 -17.38 12.48
N LEU A 659 -14.30 -18.65 12.70
CA LEU A 659 -15.06 -19.54 13.57
C LEU A 659 -14.12 -20.10 14.64
N SER A 660 -14.62 -20.21 15.87
CA SER A 660 -13.93 -20.82 17.01
C SER A 660 -14.84 -21.84 17.68
N GLU A 661 -14.24 -22.81 18.38
CA GLU A 661 -14.94 -23.92 19.04
C GLU A 661 -14.68 -23.93 20.54
N SER A 662 -15.63 -24.48 21.30
CA SER A 662 -15.50 -24.66 22.75
C SER A 662 -16.28 -25.89 23.23
N ASP A 663 -15.75 -26.60 24.22
CA ASP A 663 -16.45 -27.71 24.88
C ASP A 663 -17.36 -27.23 26.04
N ASP A 664 -17.10 -26.03 26.58
CA ASP A 664 -17.66 -25.57 27.87
C ASP A 664 -18.15 -24.12 27.87
N LEU A 665 -18.07 -23.42 26.73
CA LEU A 665 -18.31 -21.98 26.54
C LEU A 665 -17.37 -21.05 27.32
N VAL A 666 -16.28 -21.58 27.90
CA VAL A 666 -15.27 -20.82 28.64
C VAL A 666 -13.96 -20.83 27.87
N HIS A 667 -13.50 -22.01 27.44
CA HIS A 667 -12.24 -22.19 26.74
C HIS A 667 -12.49 -22.32 25.24
N TRP A 668 -11.93 -21.40 24.46
CA TRP A 668 -12.16 -21.30 23.02
C TRP A 668 -10.88 -21.58 22.23
N GLY A 669 -11.00 -22.32 21.12
CA GLY A 669 -9.85 -22.72 20.31
C GLY A 669 -10.23 -23.18 18.90
N ASN A 670 -9.25 -23.74 18.19
CA ASN A 670 -9.36 -24.14 16.80
C ASN A 670 -9.89 -23.03 15.84
N PRO A 671 -9.30 -21.82 15.85
CA PRO A 671 -9.79 -20.72 15.04
C PRO A 671 -9.59 -21.01 13.53
N ARG A 672 -10.66 -20.89 12.74
CA ARG A 672 -10.67 -21.13 11.30
C ARG A 672 -11.24 -19.90 10.55
N PRO A 673 -10.55 -19.34 9.55
CA PRO A 673 -11.11 -18.26 8.74
C PRO A 673 -12.26 -18.80 7.88
N ILE A 674 -13.40 -18.08 7.83
CA ILE A 674 -14.58 -18.53 7.05
C ILE A 674 -14.90 -17.58 5.89
N ALA A 675 -14.84 -16.28 6.09
CA ALA A 675 -15.13 -15.28 5.06
C ALA A 675 -14.20 -14.08 5.26
N GLN A 676 -13.67 -13.54 4.15
CA GLN A 676 -12.76 -12.40 4.18
C GLN A 676 -13.33 -11.20 3.41
N PRO A 677 -12.87 -9.97 3.69
CA PRO A 677 -13.23 -8.79 2.90
C PRO A 677 -12.91 -8.99 1.41
N ARG A 678 -13.80 -8.51 0.54
CA ARG A 678 -13.67 -8.68 -0.92
C ARG A 678 -13.16 -7.38 -1.53
N THR A 679 -11.98 -7.39 -2.16
CA THR A 679 -11.40 -6.14 -2.68
C THR A 679 -12.27 -5.53 -3.78
N GLY A 680 -12.66 -4.27 -3.64
CA GLY A 680 -13.43 -3.52 -4.63
C GLY A 680 -14.95 -3.75 -4.61
N THR A 681 -15.49 -4.40 -3.58
CA THR A 681 -16.93 -4.49 -3.28
C THR A 681 -17.28 -3.55 -2.12
N TRP A 682 -18.57 -3.51 -1.73
CA TRP A 682 -19.06 -2.74 -0.58
C TRP A 682 -18.52 -3.21 0.79
N ASP A 683 -17.95 -4.41 0.87
CA ASP A 683 -17.40 -5.01 2.09
C ASP A 683 -15.88 -5.22 2.02
N GLU A 684 -15.18 -4.28 1.37
CA GLU A 684 -13.77 -4.41 1.01
C GLU A 684 -12.77 -4.18 2.15
N MET A 685 -13.16 -3.49 3.23
CA MET A 685 -12.23 -3.17 4.33
C MET A 685 -12.35 -4.13 5.50
N ARG A 686 -13.59 -4.44 5.90
CA ARG A 686 -13.86 -5.30 7.04
C ARG A 686 -15.24 -5.92 6.93
N ILE A 687 -15.37 -7.09 7.53
CA ILE A 687 -16.65 -7.73 7.81
C ILE A 687 -16.66 -8.25 9.24
N GLY A 688 -17.84 -8.42 9.82
CA GLY A 688 -18.04 -9.02 11.14
C GLY A 688 -19.42 -9.62 11.28
N ALA A 689 -19.52 -10.68 12.08
CA ALA A 689 -20.80 -11.31 12.40
C ALA A 689 -21.68 -10.34 13.20
N SER A 690 -22.98 -10.42 12.97
CA SER A 690 -23.92 -9.43 13.48
C SER A 690 -25.12 -10.08 14.14
N LEU A 691 -25.82 -10.97 13.46
CA LEU A 691 -26.98 -11.67 14.02
C LEU A 691 -26.55 -13.02 14.59
N VAL A 692 -27.38 -13.59 15.46
CA VAL A 692 -27.27 -15.03 15.78
C VAL A 692 -27.53 -15.81 14.49
N PRO A 693 -26.65 -16.76 14.09
CA PRO A 693 -26.88 -17.56 12.91
C PRO A 693 -28.26 -18.21 12.91
N ILE A 694 -29.04 -17.91 11.88
CA ILE A 694 -30.44 -18.34 11.75
C ILE A 694 -30.44 -19.71 11.08
N ARG A 695 -31.05 -20.71 11.72
CA ARG A 695 -31.19 -22.04 11.12
C ARG A 695 -32.19 -21.97 9.97
N ILE A 696 -31.79 -22.49 8.81
CA ILE A 696 -32.67 -22.63 7.65
C ILE A 696 -32.56 -24.06 7.08
N ASP A 697 -33.41 -24.37 6.11
CA ASP A 697 -33.31 -25.61 5.35
C ASP A 697 -31.97 -25.67 4.59
N GLY A 698 -31.13 -26.64 4.96
CA GLY A 698 -29.84 -26.88 4.31
C GLY A 698 -28.67 -26.04 4.82
N GLY A 699 -28.85 -25.13 5.78
CA GLY A 699 -27.72 -24.33 6.27
C GLY A 699 -28.00 -23.39 7.45
N TRP A 700 -27.05 -22.47 7.65
CA TRP A 700 -27.12 -21.38 8.60
C TRP A 700 -26.99 -20.05 7.87
N LEU A 701 -27.99 -19.19 8.02
CA LEU A 701 -27.98 -17.83 7.48
C LEU A 701 -27.36 -16.88 8.51
N GLU A 702 -26.24 -16.27 8.15
CA GLU A 702 -25.60 -15.22 8.92
C GLU A 702 -25.81 -13.87 8.23
N ILE A 703 -26.51 -12.96 8.90
CA ILE A 703 -26.60 -11.55 8.48
C ILE A 703 -25.42 -10.82 9.11
N TYR A 704 -24.52 -10.33 8.27
CA TYR A 704 -23.25 -9.73 8.67
C TYR A 704 -23.17 -8.25 8.28
N HIS A 705 -22.31 -7.49 8.94
CA HIS A 705 -21.99 -6.12 8.51
C HIS A 705 -20.71 -6.10 7.68
N GLY A 706 -20.65 -5.22 6.69
CA GLY A 706 -19.46 -4.96 5.89
C GLY A 706 -19.19 -3.46 5.76
N ALA A 707 -17.92 -3.09 5.65
CA ALA A 707 -17.53 -1.69 5.43
C ALA A 707 -16.60 -1.53 4.24
N ASP A 708 -16.78 -0.44 3.50
CA ASP A 708 -15.94 -0.06 2.38
C ASP A 708 -14.76 0.83 2.80
N ARG A 709 -13.96 1.27 1.80
CA ARG A 709 -12.78 2.14 2.02
C ARG A 709 -13.10 3.53 2.54
N ASP A 710 -14.32 3.99 2.36
CA ASP A 710 -14.79 5.28 2.82
C ASP A 710 -15.45 5.17 4.22
N ASN A 711 -15.31 4.00 4.88
CA ASN A 711 -15.95 3.62 6.14
C ASN A 711 -17.48 3.66 6.11
N ARG A 712 -18.10 3.47 4.94
CA ARG A 712 -19.55 3.27 4.84
C ARG A 712 -19.88 1.84 5.23
N TYR A 713 -20.81 1.66 6.17
CA TYR A 713 -21.25 0.34 6.64
C TYR A 713 -22.56 -0.07 5.99
N GLY A 714 -22.66 -1.34 5.59
CA GLY A 714 -23.86 -1.97 5.05
C GLY A 714 -24.10 -3.35 5.65
N VAL A 715 -25.24 -3.94 5.29
CA VAL A 715 -25.68 -5.27 5.72
C VAL A 715 -25.62 -6.24 4.56
N GLY A 716 -25.09 -7.44 4.77
CA GLY A 716 -25.07 -8.53 3.80
C GLY A 716 -25.48 -9.84 4.44
N ALA A 717 -25.49 -10.91 3.65
CA ALA A 717 -25.75 -12.25 4.16
C ALA A 717 -24.75 -13.30 3.65
N LEU A 718 -24.49 -14.30 4.49
CA LEU A 718 -23.74 -15.51 4.22
C LEU A 718 -24.64 -16.72 4.49
N LEU A 719 -24.60 -17.70 3.62
CA LEU A 719 -25.15 -19.03 3.90
C LEU A 719 -24.01 -19.98 4.19
N LEU A 720 -24.01 -20.57 5.39
CA LEU A 720 -23.04 -21.55 5.84
C LEU A 720 -23.65 -22.96 5.78
N ASP A 721 -22.81 -23.97 5.59
CA ASP A 721 -23.25 -25.36 5.55
C ASP A 721 -23.84 -25.83 6.90
N ALA A 722 -24.90 -26.64 6.84
CA ALA A 722 -25.66 -27.07 8.01
C ALA A 722 -24.86 -27.94 8.99
N GLY A 723 -23.94 -28.77 8.48
CA GLY A 723 -23.13 -29.70 9.26
C GLY A 723 -21.72 -29.20 9.51
N ASP A 724 -21.18 -28.36 8.63
CA ASP A 724 -19.85 -27.77 8.76
C ASP A 724 -19.89 -26.26 8.48
N PRO A 725 -20.24 -25.43 9.48
CA PRO A 725 -20.39 -23.98 9.31
C PRO A 725 -19.10 -23.24 8.93
N THR A 726 -17.96 -23.93 8.78
CA THR A 726 -16.77 -23.34 8.17
C THR A 726 -16.83 -23.24 6.65
N LYS A 727 -17.79 -23.90 6.02
CA LYS A 727 -18.03 -23.81 4.57
C LYS A 727 -19.08 -22.75 4.29
N VAL A 728 -18.66 -21.69 3.60
CA VAL A 728 -19.57 -20.69 3.03
C VAL A 728 -20.11 -21.24 1.70
N LEU A 729 -21.41 -21.45 1.63
CA LEU A 729 -22.12 -21.95 0.45
C LEU A 729 -22.49 -20.82 -0.51
N ALA A 730 -22.94 -19.69 0.04
CA ALA A 730 -23.38 -18.54 -0.75
C ALA A 730 -23.17 -17.23 0.03
N ARG A 731 -23.07 -16.11 -0.69
CA ARG A 731 -22.88 -14.76 -0.12
C ARG A 731 -23.48 -13.70 -1.03
N THR A 732 -24.10 -12.66 -0.47
CA THR A 732 -24.63 -11.56 -1.30
C THR A 732 -23.51 -10.79 -2.00
N ASP A 733 -23.69 -10.45 -3.29
CA ASP A 733 -22.76 -9.57 -4.03
C ASP A 733 -22.89 -8.09 -3.62
N ARG A 734 -24.12 -7.68 -3.28
CA ARG A 734 -24.53 -6.33 -2.89
C ARG A 734 -25.09 -6.28 -1.47
N PRO A 735 -25.19 -5.10 -0.84
CA PRO A 735 -25.78 -4.99 0.49
C PRO A 735 -27.30 -5.19 0.44
N LEU A 736 -27.85 -5.92 1.41
CA LEU A 736 -29.28 -6.04 1.71
C LEU A 736 -29.87 -4.74 2.24
N LEU A 737 -29.07 -4.00 3.03
CA LEU A 737 -29.40 -2.69 3.55
C LEU A 737 -28.13 -1.82 3.52
N ALA A 738 -28.27 -0.59 3.03
CA ALA A 738 -27.21 0.41 3.00
C ALA A 738 -27.77 1.75 3.49
N PRO A 739 -26.94 2.67 4.00
CA PRO A 739 -27.42 3.94 4.53
C PRO A 739 -28.03 4.80 3.43
N GLU A 740 -29.30 5.15 3.60
CA GLU A 740 -30.08 5.97 2.67
C GLU A 740 -30.99 6.96 3.39
N ALA A 741 -31.54 6.57 4.54
CA ALA A 741 -32.38 7.45 5.34
C ALA A 741 -31.52 8.52 6.05
N GLU A 742 -32.10 9.68 6.33
CA GLU A 742 -31.41 10.82 6.95
C GLU A 742 -30.68 10.41 8.25
N TYR A 743 -31.36 9.63 9.10
CA TYR A 743 -30.82 9.12 10.37
C TYR A 743 -29.72 8.06 10.21
N GLU A 744 -29.43 7.59 8.99
CA GLU A 744 -28.35 6.62 8.68
C GLU A 744 -27.15 7.29 8.01
N VAL A 745 -27.38 8.42 7.33
CA VAL A 745 -26.34 9.16 6.58
C VAL A 745 -25.73 10.30 7.39
N ASP A 746 -26.47 10.84 8.36
CA ASP A 746 -26.02 11.93 9.22
C ASP A 746 -26.13 11.55 10.70
N GLY A 747 -25.06 11.80 11.45
CA GLY A 747 -24.89 11.39 12.83
C GLY A 747 -23.44 11.42 13.26
N PHE A 748 -23.15 10.85 14.43
CA PHE A 748 -21.80 10.83 15.01
C PHE A 748 -20.76 10.17 14.09
N LEU A 749 -21.15 9.09 13.40
CA LEU A 749 -20.42 8.53 12.26
C LEU A 749 -21.37 8.48 11.07
N ARG A 750 -20.96 9.08 9.95
CA ARG A 750 -21.80 9.18 8.75
C ARG A 750 -21.84 7.85 7.99
N ASP A 751 -22.94 7.63 7.27
CA ASP A 751 -23.13 6.50 6.36
C ASP A 751 -22.98 5.12 7.05
N VAL A 752 -23.73 4.91 8.15
CA VAL A 752 -23.68 3.65 8.93
C VAL A 752 -25.07 3.03 9.08
N VAL A 753 -25.18 1.76 8.69
CA VAL A 753 -26.19 0.81 9.20
C VAL A 753 -25.47 -0.41 9.77
N PHE A 754 -25.67 -0.69 11.06
CA PHE A 754 -24.92 -1.72 11.78
C PHE A 754 -25.87 -2.72 12.48
N PRO A 755 -26.16 -3.89 11.88
CA PRO A 755 -27.08 -4.87 12.44
C PRO A 755 -26.47 -5.54 13.67
N SER A 756 -27.29 -5.79 14.71
CA SER A 756 -26.81 -6.31 16.00
C SER A 756 -27.69 -7.38 16.62
N GLY A 757 -28.89 -7.62 16.09
CA GLY A 757 -29.75 -8.73 16.49
C GLY A 757 -31.09 -8.71 15.77
N HIS A 758 -31.90 -9.74 16.02
CA HIS A 758 -33.22 -9.86 15.40
C HIS A 758 -34.23 -10.52 16.32
N VAL A 759 -35.52 -10.37 15.96
CA VAL A 759 -36.60 -11.22 16.45
C VAL A 759 -37.27 -11.90 15.26
N ASP A 760 -37.81 -13.10 15.49
CA ASP A 760 -38.67 -13.82 14.56
C ASP A 760 -40.08 -13.19 14.59
N LEU A 761 -40.62 -12.85 13.41
CA LEU A 761 -41.97 -12.31 13.26
C LEU A 761 -43.00 -13.40 12.87
N GLY A 762 -42.55 -14.63 12.63
CA GLY A 762 -43.34 -15.72 12.08
C GLY A 762 -43.30 -15.79 10.55
N ASP A 763 -43.73 -16.92 10.00
CA ASP A 763 -43.87 -17.17 8.55
C ASP A 763 -42.59 -16.92 7.71
N GLY A 764 -41.41 -16.98 8.33
CA GLY A 764 -40.13 -16.74 7.66
C GLY A 764 -39.72 -15.27 7.59
N ASP A 765 -40.42 -14.38 8.29
CA ASP A 765 -40.06 -12.97 8.40
C ASP A 765 -39.27 -12.70 9.69
N ILE A 766 -38.27 -11.83 9.60
CA ILE A 766 -37.50 -11.36 10.75
C ILE A 766 -37.51 -9.84 10.84
N ARG A 767 -37.45 -9.32 12.06
CA ARG A 767 -37.13 -7.91 12.32
C ARG A 767 -35.69 -7.79 12.78
N VAL A 768 -34.88 -7.10 12.00
CA VAL A 768 -33.48 -6.82 12.31
C VAL A 768 -33.37 -5.46 12.98
N PHE A 769 -32.79 -5.41 14.18
CA PHE A 769 -32.43 -4.17 14.85
C PHE A 769 -30.99 -3.79 14.50
N TYR A 770 -30.77 -2.51 14.26
CA TYR A 770 -29.49 -1.98 13.82
C TYR A 770 -29.18 -0.60 14.41
N GLY A 771 -27.90 -0.31 14.63
CA GLY A 771 -27.42 1.05 14.89
C GLY A 771 -27.36 1.87 13.60
N ALA A 772 -27.83 3.11 13.65
CA ALA A 772 -27.80 4.05 12.54
C ALA A 772 -26.92 5.26 12.87
N ALA A 773 -25.99 5.58 11.97
CA ALA A 773 -25.07 6.71 12.04
C ALA A 773 -24.31 6.87 13.38
N ASP A 774 -23.99 5.76 14.05
CA ASP A 774 -23.48 5.72 15.44
C ASP A 774 -24.27 6.62 16.42
N THR A 775 -25.57 6.77 16.21
CA THR A 775 -26.42 7.70 16.98
C THR A 775 -27.64 7.03 17.60
N SER A 776 -28.37 6.21 16.85
CA SER A 776 -29.69 5.72 17.27
C SER A 776 -29.95 4.26 16.89
N VAL A 777 -30.89 3.60 17.60
CA VAL A 777 -31.39 2.27 17.26
C VAL A 777 -32.52 2.40 16.25
N CYS A 778 -32.48 1.59 15.20
CA CYS A 778 -33.50 1.46 14.17
C CYS A 778 -33.85 -0.01 13.95
N ALA A 779 -34.91 -0.28 13.19
CA ALA A 779 -35.25 -1.63 12.74
C ALA A 779 -35.67 -1.68 11.26
N ALA A 780 -35.46 -2.85 10.65
CA ALA A 780 -35.93 -3.17 9.32
C ALA A 780 -36.44 -4.62 9.30
N ASP A 781 -37.54 -4.84 8.60
CA ASP A 781 -38.13 -6.16 8.41
C ASP A 781 -37.57 -6.79 7.12
N MET A 782 -37.30 -8.09 7.15
CA MET A 782 -36.77 -8.86 6.03
C MET A 782 -37.47 -10.22 5.95
N ALA A 783 -37.88 -10.63 4.77
CA ALA A 783 -38.30 -12.01 4.52
C ALA A 783 -37.06 -12.88 4.27
N ILE A 784 -36.93 -14.01 4.97
CA ILE A 784 -35.78 -14.92 4.81
C ILE A 784 -35.69 -15.42 3.37
N ASP A 785 -36.81 -15.76 2.74
CA ASP A 785 -36.82 -16.24 1.35
C ASP A 785 -36.27 -15.20 0.35
N ASP A 786 -36.54 -13.91 0.58
CA ASP A 786 -35.98 -12.83 -0.24
C ASP A 786 -34.48 -12.66 0.00
N VAL A 787 -34.02 -12.84 1.25
CA VAL A 787 -32.59 -12.87 1.57
C VAL A 787 -31.90 -14.05 0.88
N LEU A 788 -32.50 -15.24 0.90
CA LEU A 788 -31.95 -16.42 0.25
C LEU A 788 -31.89 -16.27 -1.27
N SER A 789 -32.93 -15.67 -1.85
CA SER A 789 -32.99 -15.36 -3.28
C SER A 789 -31.94 -14.34 -3.73
N ALA A 790 -31.41 -13.54 -2.80
CA ALA A 790 -30.36 -12.56 -3.02
C ALA A 790 -28.93 -13.11 -2.87
N LEU A 791 -28.76 -14.37 -2.47
CA LEU A 791 -27.45 -14.98 -2.28
C LEU A 791 -26.86 -15.50 -3.60
N ASP A 792 -25.58 -15.24 -3.83
CA ASP A 792 -24.82 -15.84 -4.93
C ASP A 792 -23.95 -16.99 -4.41
N PRO A 793 -23.92 -18.15 -5.09
CA PRO A 793 -23.01 -19.24 -4.73
C PRO A 793 -21.54 -18.79 -4.72
N VAL A 794 -20.76 -19.26 -3.75
CA VAL A 794 -19.33 -18.89 -3.55
C VAL A 794 -18.38 -19.76 -4.38
#